data_AF-A0A3D9KZP5-F1
#
_entry.id   AF-A0A3D9KZP5-F1
#
_cell.length_a   1.000
_cell.length_b   1.000
_cell.length_c   1.000
_cell.angle_alpha   90.00
_cell.angle_beta   90.00
_cell.angle_gamma   90.00
#
_symmetry.space_group_name_H-M   'P 1'
#
loop_
_entity.id
_entity.type
_entity.pdbx_description
1 polymer ?
#
loop_
_entity_poly.entity_id
_entity_poly.type
_entity_poly.pdbx_seq_one_letter_code
_entity_poly.pdbx_strand_id
1 'polypeptide(L)'
;MKPNQSAPLLKGIFLTILCLLLAGHTAHSANQQRSLDELIILAAPHPQALLRDTAAVYNALVCTSDQLEEEVMDAIRQRLTQNHFVLVLQDSALQTLSLLRKHGLDTLLTSTEGTTLSTQPSLFVFSYGPDFLSITHHIWAVDHQGDSNPANDLALIHDNNDSTSLKYISTLLRRTGKLPNIIVSDSPEELLPLTDSLGQLELYTARVTENGQNLPEVSWAKIEGLTTSGKVHHWQQRVRPYKRGYRFSPDVLSFNAINSETTKRFIATRLSLEDNQILHLTFDNEAELHPAVYANVTFIDDPQRGTCVQFASTNHYIDFGQVIPQNLTELSLSVWIRPDSLSGNHSIVGVGEDFSIKIQEGRMCFTTPDILDHIAIHDSIPLKQWHHLAYVYTQKQELHFYLNGKLVDSQSASELESTAQSLLIGSNLWEESFSGKMDNLRIWNRALSTREVHELYHAPLPERTFNWWYLVLLVVVPVFWLLRKNKRPSVTYTPPPHDELQLQVFGQFRLSNLDGKELTHALSPQRLELFLVLLFHTLDKKGISTARLNDLLWEGYSSERAKNSRSTQVSKLRELLSQNTGINITYTNKRWRLALGAHTRCDLFMVTALLAKNNPRQDLSTLLPLVNSGPLLPNLQFEWLDAFKSSIHHDIIRYLTNAMSLYEDAAVLHQCCDVVFKIDPLNEPTLKRKLALHIEEGNHGLAKSTFDQFCRTYQAYYSEPFSHHYADFVGKVGH
;
A
#
# COMPACT_ATOMS: atom_id res chain seq x y z
N MET A 1 71.04 -28.19 -52.07
CA MET A 1 70.71 -28.66 -50.71
C MET A 1 69.21 -28.50 -50.51
N LYS A 2 68.48 -29.60 -50.35
CA LYS A 2 67.15 -29.68 -49.69
C LYS A 2 67.39 -30.44 -48.36
N PRO A 3 66.55 -30.35 -47.30
CA PRO A 3 65.07 -30.29 -47.40
C PRO A 3 64.29 -29.51 -46.30
N ASN A 4 62.97 -29.35 -46.56
CA ASN A 4 61.78 -29.49 -45.68
C ASN A 4 61.70 -28.72 -44.34
N GLN A 5 60.57 -28.10 -43.95
CA GLN A 5 59.18 -28.63 -43.87
C GLN A 5 58.15 -27.48 -44.06
N SER A 6 57.30 -27.53 -45.10
CA SER A 6 55.89 -27.98 -45.12
C SER A 6 54.88 -27.07 -44.38
N ALA A 7 54.08 -26.37 -45.19
CA ALA A 7 52.82 -25.66 -44.89
C ALA A 7 51.67 -26.64 -44.54
N PRO A 8 50.42 -26.22 -44.18
CA PRO A 8 49.58 -25.40 -45.07
C PRO A 8 48.68 -24.32 -44.43
N LEU A 9 48.37 -23.32 -45.27
CA LEU A 9 47.10 -22.58 -45.28
C LEU A 9 45.89 -23.52 -45.13
N LEU A 10 44.87 -23.09 -44.38
CA LEU A 10 43.48 -22.87 -44.84
C LEU A 10 42.65 -22.39 -43.62
N LYS A 11 42.14 -21.15 -43.65
CA LYS A 11 40.73 -20.80 -43.91
C LYS A 11 39.75 -21.17 -42.78
N GLY A 12 39.02 -20.14 -42.33
CA GLY A 12 37.78 -20.24 -41.57
C GLY A 12 37.80 -19.23 -40.42
N ILE A 13 37.41 -17.97 -40.65
CA ILE A 13 36.09 -17.49 -40.21
C ILE A 13 35.82 -17.92 -38.77
N PHE A 14 36.06 -17.04 -37.78
CA PHE A 14 35.19 -16.92 -36.61
C PHE A 14 35.48 -15.57 -35.91
N LEU A 15 34.57 -14.60 -36.14
CA LEU A 15 34.20 -13.46 -35.27
C LEU A 15 35.28 -12.38 -34.98
N THR A 16 35.21 -11.10 -35.40
CA THR A 16 34.10 -10.11 -35.30
C THR A 16 33.32 -10.26 -33.99
N ILE A 17 33.32 -9.23 -33.12
CA ILE A 17 32.59 -9.15 -31.82
C ILE A 17 33.51 -9.62 -30.66
N LEU A 18 34.02 -8.73 -29.81
CA LEU A 18 33.25 -8.23 -28.67
C LEU A 18 33.75 -6.83 -28.20
N CYS A 19 33.47 -5.81 -29.00
CA CYS A 19 33.41 -4.41 -28.52
C CYS A 19 31.95 -3.95 -28.38
N LEU A 20 31.03 -4.91 -28.24
CA LEU A 20 29.61 -4.70 -28.04
C LEU A 20 29.41 -4.47 -26.54
N LEU A 21 28.78 -3.37 -26.08
CA LEU A 21 27.32 -3.37 -25.89
C LEU A 21 26.77 -4.80 -26.02
N LEU A 22 27.04 -5.67 -25.04
CA LEU A 22 26.65 -7.07 -25.03
C LEU A 22 25.13 -7.27 -24.87
N ALA A 23 24.32 -6.32 -25.35
CA ALA A 23 22.95 -6.55 -25.80
C ALA A 23 22.97 -7.06 -27.26
N GLY A 24 23.61 -8.19 -27.55
CA GLY A 24 23.48 -8.75 -28.90
C GLY A 24 24.34 -9.96 -29.23
N HIS A 25 23.69 -11.14 -29.24
CA HIS A 25 24.06 -12.38 -29.95
C HIS A 25 24.97 -13.38 -29.25
N THR A 26 24.35 -14.27 -28.47
CA THR A 26 24.42 -15.72 -28.69
C THR A 26 23.03 -16.32 -28.47
N ALA A 27 22.66 -17.32 -29.27
CA ALA A 27 21.35 -17.96 -29.23
C ALA A 27 21.23 -18.88 -28.00
N HIS A 28 20.92 -18.32 -26.84
CA HIS A 28 20.27 -18.99 -25.72
C HIS A 28 19.35 -17.96 -25.02
N SER A 29 18.15 -18.42 -24.66
CA SER A 29 16.96 -17.68 -24.18
C SER A 29 17.09 -16.17 -23.88
N ALA A 30 16.16 -15.37 -24.42
CA ALA A 30 15.98 -13.94 -24.17
C ALA A 30 15.92 -13.51 -22.68
N ASN A 31 15.75 -14.48 -21.76
CA ASN A 31 15.84 -14.34 -20.31
C ASN A 31 17.19 -13.79 -19.81
N GLN A 32 18.31 -14.03 -20.53
CA GLN A 32 19.67 -13.77 -20.03
C GLN A 32 20.22 -12.38 -20.36
N GLN A 33 19.72 -11.73 -21.43
CA GLN A 33 20.24 -10.43 -21.88
C GLN A 33 19.82 -9.25 -20.98
N ARG A 34 18.60 -9.28 -20.41
CA ARG A 34 18.04 -8.10 -19.73
C ARG A 34 18.58 -7.81 -18.32
N SER A 35 19.13 -8.78 -17.62
CA SER A 35 19.81 -8.54 -16.34
C SER A 35 21.15 -7.82 -16.54
N LEU A 36 21.78 -8.04 -17.70
CA LEU A 36 23.08 -7.48 -18.09
C LEU A 36 22.96 -6.15 -18.85
N ASP A 37 21.76 -5.72 -19.26
CA ASP A 37 21.54 -4.47 -20.00
C ASP A 37 22.04 -3.20 -19.26
N GLU A 38 22.22 -3.27 -17.94
CA GLU A 38 22.74 -2.17 -17.10
C GLU A 38 24.21 -2.35 -16.71
N LEU A 39 24.83 -3.48 -17.09
CA LEU A 39 26.21 -3.81 -16.80
C LEU A 39 27.10 -3.34 -17.95
N ILE A 40 28.02 -2.43 -17.66
CA ILE A 40 29.02 -1.95 -18.61
C ILE A 40 30.31 -2.71 -18.37
N ILE A 41 30.74 -3.52 -19.33
CA ILE A 41 32.00 -4.26 -19.24
C ILE A 41 33.03 -3.56 -20.12
N LEU A 42 34.17 -3.23 -19.54
CA LEU A 42 35.23 -2.45 -20.16
C LEU A 42 36.56 -3.19 -20.05
N ALA A 43 37.30 -3.21 -21.15
CA ALA A 43 38.71 -3.59 -21.12
C ALA A 43 39.56 -2.38 -20.74
N ALA A 44 40.46 -2.53 -19.77
CA ALA A 44 41.44 -1.53 -19.42
C ALA A 44 42.78 -1.84 -20.10
N PRO A 45 43.30 -0.93 -20.93
CA PRO A 45 44.64 -1.04 -21.47
C PRO A 45 45.63 -0.30 -20.57
N HIS A 46 46.93 -0.56 -20.75
CA HIS A 46 47.96 0.33 -20.21
C HIS A 46 47.91 1.73 -20.87
N PRO A 47 48.33 2.80 -20.17
CA PRO A 47 48.28 4.19 -20.66
C PRO A 47 48.88 4.38 -22.06
N GLN A 48 50.05 3.76 -22.32
CA GLN A 48 50.73 3.86 -23.62
C GLN A 48 50.02 3.08 -24.73
N ALA A 49 49.20 2.08 -24.40
CA ALA A 49 48.42 1.36 -25.39
C ALA A 49 47.23 2.21 -25.89
N LEU A 50 46.82 3.25 -25.15
CA LEU A 50 45.78 4.19 -25.55
C LEU A 50 46.16 5.06 -26.76
N LEU A 51 47.48 5.18 -27.03
CA LEU A 51 48.09 5.99 -28.09
C LEU A 51 48.28 5.21 -29.42
N ARG A 52 47.95 3.91 -29.47
CA ARG A 52 48.09 3.07 -30.67
C ARG A 52 46.80 3.02 -31.51
N ASP A 53 46.89 2.74 -32.80
CA ASP A 53 45.74 2.65 -33.73
C ASP A 53 44.69 1.58 -33.35
N THR A 54 45.04 0.62 -32.50
CA THR A 54 44.12 -0.39 -31.94
C THR A 54 43.26 0.17 -30.80
N ALA A 55 43.46 1.42 -30.39
CA ALA A 55 42.92 1.97 -29.17
C ALA A 55 41.48 2.53 -29.29
N ALA A 56 40.88 2.48 -30.48
CA ALA A 56 39.48 2.85 -30.70
C ALA A 56 38.47 1.94 -29.97
N VAL A 57 38.95 0.81 -29.41
CA VAL A 57 38.15 -0.24 -28.77
C VAL A 57 38.03 -0.05 -27.25
N TYR A 58 38.90 0.75 -26.63
CA TYR A 58 38.96 0.88 -25.17
C TYR A 58 38.26 2.13 -24.65
N ASN A 59 37.34 1.93 -23.70
CA ASN A 59 36.56 2.97 -23.01
C ASN A 59 36.83 3.01 -21.49
N ALA A 60 37.86 2.30 -21.01
CA ALA A 60 38.38 2.41 -19.65
C ALA A 60 39.91 2.57 -19.66
N LEU A 61 40.48 3.13 -18.59
CA LEU A 61 41.92 3.18 -18.33
C LEU A 61 42.17 2.99 -16.82
N VAL A 62 43.06 2.06 -16.47
CA VAL A 62 43.57 1.88 -15.10
C VAL A 62 45.02 2.36 -15.08
N CYS A 63 45.33 3.37 -14.27
CA CYS A 63 46.67 3.99 -14.25
C CYS A 63 46.95 4.69 -12.92
N THR A 64 48.17 5.17 -12.72
CA THR A 64 48.49 6.15 -11.66
C THR A 64 48.43 7.57 -12.22
N SER A 65 48.32 8.59 -11.35
CA SER A 65 48.20 9.99 -11.77
C SER A 65 49.39 10.48 -12.58
N ASP A 66 50.59 9.95 -12.29
CA ASP A 66 51.86 10.19 -12.98
C ASP A 66 51.94 9.56 -14.38
N GLN A 67 51.05 8.62 -14.70
CA GLN A 67 50.95 8.03 -16.04
C GLN A 67 50.00 8.78 -16.98
N LEU A 68 49.28 9.79 -16.49
CA LEU A 68 48.37 10.65 -17.27
C LEU A 68 49.12 11.81 -17.93
N GLU A 69 50.01 11.46 -18.86
CA GLU A 69 50.73 12.45 -19.68
C GLU A 69 49.78 13.18 -20.65
N GLU A 70 50.24 14.31 -21.20
CA GLU A 70 49.44 15.22 -22.03
C GLU A 70 48.79 14.50 -23.24
N GLU A 71 49.53 13.60 -23.88
CA GLU A 71 49.07 12.80 -25.01
C GLU A 71 47.95 11.81 -24.62
N VAL A 72 48.03 11.23 -23.42
CA VAL A 72 47.02 10.29 -22.90
C VAL A 72 45.73 11.04 -22.59
N MET A 73 45.84 12.24 -22.01
CA MET A 73 44.69 13.09 -21.69
C MET A 73 43.94 13.58 -22.93
N ASP A 74 44.67 13.95 -23.99
CA ASP A 74 44.06 14.32 -25.28
C ASP A 74 43.37 13.12 -25.94
N ALA A 75 43.97 11.93 -25.82
CA ALA A 75 43.36 10.69 -26.30
C ALA A 75 42.08 10.32 -25.52
N ILE A 76 42.01 10.59 -24.21
CA ILE A 76 40.78 10.45 -23.41
C ILE A 76 39.72 11.47 -23.88
N ARG A 77 40.12 12.73 -24.05
CA ARG A 77 39.23 13.81 -24.49
C ARG A 77 38.58 13.52 -25.84
N GLN A 78 39.35 12.98 -26.79
CA GLN A 78 38.84 12.60 -28.10
C GLN A 78 37.75 11.52 -27.99
N ARG A 79 37.91 10.54 -27.08
CA ARG A 79 36.94 9.46 -26.86
C ARG A 79 35.66 9.93 -26.19
N LEU A 80 35.75 10.89 -25.28
CA LEU A 80 34.60 11.52 -24.62
C LEU A 80 33.67 12.26 -25.60
N THR A 81 34.06 12.48 -26.85
CA THR A 81 33.16 13.05 -27.86
C THR A 81 32.17 12.04 -28.44
N GLN A 82 32.44 10.73 -28.29
CA GLN A 82 31.66 9.65 -28.90
C GLN A 82 31.08 8.67 -27.89
N ASN A 83 31.79 8.42 -26.78
CA ASN A 83 31.44 7.39 -25.79
C ASN A 83 31.64 7.88 -24.35
N HIS A 84 31.09 7.14 -23.39
CA HIS A 84 31.50 7.24 -21.99
C HIS A 84 32.93 6.73 -21.80
N PHE A 85 33.68 7.33 -20.88
CA PHE A 85 35.03 6.89 -20.54
C PHE A 85 35.19 6.72 -19.03
N VAL A 86 35.84 5.64 -18.62
CA VAL A 86 36.09 5.30 -17.21
C VAL A 86 37.58 5.39 -16.92
N LEU A 87 37.97 6.23 -15.97
CA LEU A 87 39.33 6.40 -15.51
C LEU A 87 39.45 5.88 -14.08
N VAL A 88 40.30 4.90 -13.84
CA VAL A 88 40.54 4.32 -12.52
C VAL A 88 41.98 4.59 -12.11
N LEU A 89 42.17 5.41 -11.08
CA LEU A 89 43.46 5.82 -10.55
C LEU A 89 43.91 4.88 -9.44
N GLN A 90 45.15 4.42 -9.48
CA GLN A 90 45.75 3.58 -8.42
C GLN A 90 46.33 4.41 -7.25
N ASP A 91 46.18 5.73 -7.29
CA ASP A 91 46.71 6.70 -6.34
C ASP A 91 45.72 7.85 -6.07
N SER A 92 46.12 8.86 -5.28
CA SER A 92 45.24 9.94 -4.77
C SER A 92 44.69 10.87 -5.86
N ALA A 93 43.37 11.07 -5.87
CA ALA A 93 42.65 11.88 -6.85
C ALA A 93 43.01 13.39 -6.87
N LEU A 94 43.68 13.92 -5.84
CA LEU A 94 44.00 15.36 -5.74
C LEU A 94 44.92 15.85 -6.86
N GLN A 95 45.92 15.05 -7.25
CA GLN A 95 46.82 15.38 -8.37
C GLN A 95 46.08 15.33 -9.70
N THR A 96 45.22 14.33 -9.89
CA THR A 96 44.44 14.16 -11.12
C THR A 96 43.37 15.25 -11.30
N LEU A 97 42.73 15.75 -10.25
CA LEU A 97 41.79 16.87 -10.34
C LEU A 97 42.43 18.14 -10.91
N SER A 98 43.69 18.42 -10.54
CA SER A 98 44.43 19.55 -11.10
C SER A 98 44.72 19.38 -12.58
N LEU A 99 45.00 18.14 -13.00
CA LEU A 99 45.28 17.74 -14.38
C LEU A 99 44.01 17.78 -15.25
N LEU A 100 42.89 17.29 -14.73
CA LEU A 100 41.57 17.36 -15.37
C LEU A 100 41.12 18.81 -15.60
N ARG A 101 41.30 19.70 -14.61
CA ARG A 101 41.03 21.13 -14.76
C ARG A 101 41.92 21.79 -15.81
N LYS A 102 43.21 21.45 -15.84
CA LYS A 102 44.15 21.97 -16.85
C LYS A 102 43.69 21.63 -18.28
N HIS A 103 43.09 20.46 -18.49
CA HIS A 103 42.60 19.99 -19.79
C HIS A 103 41.12 20.29 -20.06
N GLY A 104 40.41 20.98 -19.14
CA GLY A 104 39.01 21.36 -19.29
C GLY A 104 38.04 20.16 -19.31
N LEU A 105 38.39 19.09 -18.59
CA LEU A 105 37.57 17.88 -18.42
C LEU A 105 36.79 17.89 -17.10
N ASP A 106 37.03 18.86 -16.24
CA ASP A 106 36.35 19.04 -14.96
C ASP A 106 34.85 19.34 -15.10
N THR A 107 34.44 20.00 -16.20
CA THR A 107 33.03 20.27 -16.51
C THR A 107 32.23 19.01 -16.88
N LEU A 108 32.90 17.90 -17.14
CA LEU A 108 32.29 16.61 -17.51
C LEU A 108 32.20 15.65 -16.30
N LEU A 109 32.68 16.08 -15.13
CA LEU A 109 32.51 15.37 -13.86
C LEU A 109 31.08 15.61 -13.37
N THR A 110 30.24 14.58 -13.38
CA THR A 110 28.89 14.64 -12.85
C THR A 110 28.92 14.70 -11.32
N SER A 111 28.44 15.80 -10.73
CA SER A 111 28.28 15.94 -9.28
C SER A 111 26.82 15.92 -8.85
N THR A 112 26.58 15.19 -7.74
CA THR A 112 25.48 15.30 -6.76
C THR A 112 24.04 15.08 -7.26
N GLU A 113 23.41 14.05 -6.69
CA GLU A 113 21.99 13.63 -6.84
C GLU A 113 21.72 12.56 -7.92
N GLY A 114 21.96 11.31 -7.55
CA GLY A 114 21.39 10.13 -8.22
C GLY A 114 22.04 9.81 -9.55
N THR A 115 22.97 8.85 -9.53
CA THR A 115 23.62 8.30 -10.73
C THR A 115 22.63 7.49 -11.58
N THR A 116 21.79 8.19 -12.32
CA THR A 116 21.27 7.65 -13.58
C THR A 116 22.42 7.71 -14.59
N LEU A 117 22.70 6.60 -15.27
CA LEU A 117 23.55 6.59 -16.46
C LEU A 117 22.92 7.56 -17.46
N SER A 118 23.41 8.80 -17.49
CA SER A 118 23.01 9.80 -18.47
C SER A 118 23.31 9.25 -19.87
N THR A 119 22.42 9.49 -20.83
CA THR A 119 22.62 9.10 -22.24
C THR A 119 23.60 10.02 -23.00
N GLN A 120 24.29 10.92 -22.29
CA GLN A 120 25.31 11.80 -22.84
C GLN A 120 26.71 11.32 -22.47
N PRO A 121 27.71 11.40 -23.39
CA PRO A 121 29.06 10.95 -23.09
C PRO A 121 29.61 11.70 -21.87
N SER A 122 30.11 10.95 -20.91
CA SER A 122 30.52 11.42 -19.57
C SER A 122 31.83 10.77 -19.15
N LEU A 123 32.64 11.47 -18.36
CA LEU A 123 33.88 10.95 -17.77
C LEU A 123 33.62 10.51 -16.33
N PHE A 124 33.88 9.23 -16.03
CA PHE A 124 33.82 8.70 -14.68
C PHE A 124 35.25 8.50 -14.14
N VAL A 125 35.56 9.05 -12.97
CA VAL A 125 36.90 8.95 -12.37
C VAL A 125 36.81 8.26 -11.00
N PHE A 126 37.63 7.23 -10.81
CA PHE A 126 37.75 6.39 -9.61
C PHE A 126 39.19 6.46 -9.09
N SER A 127 39.44 6.26 -7.79
CA SER A 127 40.79 6.35 -7.20
C SER A 127 40.97 5.39 -6.01
N TYR A 128 42.12 4.69 -5.94
CA TYR A 128 42.55 3.82 -4.84
C TYR A 128 43.52 4.61 -3.93
N GLY A 129 43.05 5.14 -2.80
CA GLY A 129 43.91 5.87 -1.87
C GLY A 129 43.36 5.97 -0.43
N PRO A 130 44.22 6.18 0.59
CA PRO A 130 43.85 6.21 2.00
C PRO A 130 43.00 7.43 2.41
N ASP A 131 43.00 8.51 1.61
CA ASP A 131 42.21 9.72 1.84
C ASP A 131 40.79 9.64 1.25
N PHE A 132 40.20 8.45 1.26
CA PHE A 132 38.83 8.22 0.81
C PHE A 132 37.80 8.74 1.83
N LEU A 133 37.78 10.06 2.05
CA LEU A 133 36.80 10.77 2.87
C LEU A 133 36.79 12.26 2.45
N SER A 134 36.03 12.63 1.42
CA SER A 134 35.20 13.87 1.44
C SER A 134 34.54 14.28 0.11
N ILE A 135 34.80 13.67 -1.05
CA ILE A 135 34.20 14.18 -2.31
C ILE A 135 33.19 13.24 -3.01
N THR A 136 33.02 11.99 -2.61
CA THR A 136 31.95 11.15 -3.19
C THR A 136 31.37 10.21 -2.15
N HIS A 137 30.19 10.54 -1.63
CA HIS A 137 29.37 9.63 -0.80
C HIS A 137 28.81 8.42 -1.56
N HIS A 138 29.29 8.14 -2.79
CA HIS A 138 28.48 7.43 -3.78
C HIS A 138 29.27 6.46 -4.69
N ILE A 139 30.45 5.97 -4.32
CA ILE A 139 31.14 4.95 -5.13
C ILE A 139 31.98 4.06 -4.22
N TRP A 140 31.77 2.74 -4.26
CA TRP A 140 32.62 1.77 -3.56
C TRP A 140 33.58 1.06 -4.51
N ALA A 141 34.88 1.09 -4.17
CA ALA A 141 35.79 -0.03 -4.40
C ALA A 141 35.82 -0.84 -3.09
N VAL A 142 35.31 -2.06 -3.09
CA VAL A 142 35.22 -2.85 -1.86
C VAL A 142 36.58 -3.44 -1.52
N ASP A 143 37.24 -2.87 -0.51
CA ASP A 143 38.31 -3.53 0.24
C ASP A 143 37.69 -4.50 1.27
N HIS A 144 38.46 -5.51 1.67
CA HIS A 144 38.09 -6.76 2.33
C HIS A 144 37.38 -6.69 3.71
N GLN A 145 36.92 -5.53 4.19
CA GLN A 145 36.41 -5.34 5.56
C GLN A 145 35.01 -4.69 5.64
N GLY A 146 34.00 -5.45 5.24
CA GLY A 146 32.88 -5.78 6.14
C GLY A 146 31.70 -4.81 6.38
N ASP A 147 31.87 -3.50 6.59
CA ASP A 147 31.03 -2.85 7.64
C ASP A 147 30.32 -1.51 7.34
N SER A 148 29.77 -1.28 6.14
CA SER A 148 28.85 -0.13 5.94
C SER A 148 27.63 -0.43 5.07
N ASN A 149 26.57 0.36 5.26
CA ASN A 149 25.22 0.17 4.74
C ASN A 149 25.14 0.67 3.28
N PRO A 150 24.81 -0.17 2.28
CA PRO A 150 24.94 0.18 0.86
C PRO A 150 23.79 1.07 0.38
N ALA A 151 23.97 2.39 0.47
CA ALA A 151 23.17 3.32 -0.33
C ALA A 151 23.66 3.28 -1.78
N ASN A 152 22.78 2.75 -2.64
CA ASN A 152 22.45 3.10 -4.02
C ASN A 152 23.45 3.42 -5.13
N ASP A 153 24.75 3.51 -4.91
CA ASP A 153 25.59 4.19 -5.88
C ASP A 153 26.61 3.29 -6.58
N LEU A 154 26.69 3.53 -7.89
CA LEU A 154 27.55 2.94 -8.92
C LEU A 154 28.62 1.94 -8.41
N ALA A 155 28.41 0.64 -8.68
CA ALA A 155 29.34 -0.43 -8.29
C ALA A 155 30.34 -0.73 -9.41
N LEU A 156 31.64 -0.65 -9.11
CA LEU A 156 32.75 -0.98 -10.01
C LEU A 156 33.54 -2.17 -9.48
N ILE A 157 33.87 -3.12 -10.36
CA ILE A 157 34.72 -4.28 -10.04
C ILE A 157 35.91 -4.29 -11.00
N HIS A 158 37.13 -4.39 -10.46
CA HIS A 158 38.34 -4.67 -11.24
C HIS A 158 38.62 -6.18 -11.17
N ASP A 159 38.58 -6.86 -12.31
CA ASP A 159 38.75 -8.30 -12.40
C ASP A 159 40.18 -8.66 -12.82
N ASN A 160 40.90 -9.26 -11.87
CA ASN A 160 42.24 -9.81 -12.05
C ASN A 160 42.27 -11.35 -11.96
N ASN A 161 41.12 -12.00 -11.65
CA ASN A 161 41.01 -13.45 -11.47
C ASN A 161 39.54 -13.92 -11.32
N ASP A 162 39.07 -14.76 -12.27
CA ASP A 162 37.69 -15.27 -12.42
C ASP A 162 37.02 -15.77 -11.11
N SER A 163 37.75 -16.56 -10.32
CA SER A 163 37.17 -17.26 -9.16
C SER A 163 36.82 -16.32 -7.99
N THR A 164 37.54 -15.22 -7.86
CA THR A 164 37.30 -14.19 -6.84
C THR A 164 36.15 -13.28 -7.24
N SER A 165 36.10 -12.87 -8.51
CA SER A 165 35.14 -11.88 -9.02
C SER A 165 33.69 -12.35 -8.94
N LEU A 166 33.40 -13.61 -9.30
CA LEU A 166 32.06 -14.18 -9.14
C LEU A 166 31.61 -14.26 -7.68
N LYS A 167 32.52 -14.59 -6.76
CA LYS A 167 32.24 -14.61 -5.33
C LYS A 167 31.83 -13.22 -4.84
N TYR A 168 32.54 -12.18 -5.27
CA TYR A 168 32.21 -10.79 -4.94
C TYR A 168 30.88 -10.35 -5.51
N ILE A 169 30.61 -10.62 -6.79
CA ILE A 169 29.32 -10.30 -7.41
C ILE A 169 28.18 -11.01 -6.66
N SER A 170 28.38 -12.26 -6.25
CA SER A 170 27.39 -12.98 -5.45
C SER A 170 27.16 -12.34 -4.07
N THR A 171 28.20 -11.80 -3.43
CA THR A 171 28.09 -11.11 -2.15
C THR A 171 27.41 -9.75 -2.31
N LEU A 172 27.76 -9.00 -3.37
CA LEU A 172 27.12 -7.72 -3.72
C LEU A 172 25.62 -7.94 -3.97
N LEU A 173 25.25 -8.93 -4.78
CA LEU A 173 23.86 -9.29 -5.05
C LEU A 173 23.09 -9.64 -3.78
N ARG A 174 23.68 -10.43 -2.87
CA ARG A 174 23.02 -10.79 -1.59
C ARG A 174 22.81 -9.59 -0.68
N ARG A 175 23.77 -8.65 -0.64
CA ARG A 175 23.70 -7.47 0.24
C ARG A 175 22.85 -6.34 -0.33
N THR A 176 22.90 -6.12 -1.64
CA THR A 176 22.35 -4.93 -2.30
C THR A 176 21.23 -5.22 -3.27
N GLY A 177 21.06 -6.49 -3.68
CA GLY A 177 20.10 -6.87 -4.71
C GLY A 177 20.42 -6.26 -6.07
N LYS A 178 21.67 -5.82 -6.31
CA LYS A 178 22.12 -5.20 -7.55
C LYS A 178 23.30 -5.97 -8.15
N LEU A 179 23.35 -5.99 -9.47
CA LEU A 179 24.55 -6.33 -10.23
C LEU A 179 25.50 -5.12 -10.23
N PRO A 180 26.81 -5.34 -10.44
CA PRO A 180 27.73 -4.22 -10.67
C PRO A 180 27.29 -3.38 -11.86
N ASN A 181 27.63 -2.10 -11.85
CA ASN A 181 27.37 -1.21 -12.99
C ASN A 181 28.52 -1.26 -13.98
N ILE A 182 29.75 -1.42 -13.50
CA ILE A 182 30.96 -1.43 -14.32
C ILE A 182 31.86 -2.60 -13.91
N ILE A 183 32.33 -3.38 -14.88
CA ILE A 183 33.41 -4.37 -14.68
C ILE A 183 34.57 -3.95 -15.58
N VAL A 184 35.74 -3.81 -14.99
CA VAL A 184 36.99 -3.47 -15.66
C VAL A 184 37.93 -4.66 -15.58
N SER A 185 38.54 -5.08 -16.69
CA SER A 185 39.56 -6.13 -16.69
C SER A 185 40.76 -5.73 -17.54
N ASP A 186 41.95 -6.10 -17.07
CA ASP A 186 43.21 -5.92 -17.79
C ASP A 186 43.43 -7.01 -18.86
N SER A 187 42.62 -8.08 -18.82
CA SER A 187 42.66 -9.24 -19.72
C SER A 187 41.33 -9.42 -20.45
N PRO A 188 41.17 -8.88 -21.68
CA PRO A 188 39.90 -8.97 -22.42
C PRO A 188 39.42 -10.41 -22.68
N GLU A 189 40.35 -11.36 -22.76
CA GLU A 189 40.06 -12.78 -22.98
C GLU A 189 39.40 -13.45 -21.77
N GLU A 190 39.59 -12.92 -20.56
CA GLU A 190 39.00 -13.42 -19.31
C GLU A 190 37.56 -12.90 -19.10
N LEU A 191 37.15 -11.86 -19.85
CA LEU A 191 35.80 -11.29 -19.75
C LEU A 191 34.71 -12.22 -20.31
N LEU A 192 35.03 -13.01 -21.34
CA LEU A 192 34.08 -13.91 -22.00
C LEU A 192 33.54 -15.00 -21.04
N PRO A 193 34.40 -15.78 -20.34
CA PRO A 193 33.97 -16.72 -19.31
C PRO A 193 33.15 -16.09 -18.18
N LEU A 194 33.52 -14.88 -17.75
CA LEU A 194 32.78 -14.14 -16.73
C LEU A 194 31.39 -13.75 -17.22
N THR A 195 31.27 -13.22 -18.45
CA THR A 195 29.97 -12.89 -19.05
C THR A 195 29.08 -14.10 -19.23
N ASP A 196 29.64 -15.24 -19.65
CA ASP A 196 28.91 -16.49 -19.77
C ASP A 196 28.42 -16.97 -18.40
N SER A 197 29.27 -16.89 -17.38
CA SER A 197 28.93 -17.27 -16.00
C SER A 197 27.85 -16.36 -15.40
N LEU A 198 27.90 -15.06 -15.66
CA LEU A 198 26.88 -14.11 -15.23
C LEU A 198 25.56 -14.32 -15.98
N GLY A 199 25.61 -14.63 -17.27
CA GLY A 199 24.44 -14.97 -18.09
C GLY A 199 23.75 -16.26 -17.62
N GLN A 200 24.47 -17.19 -17.00
CA GLN A 200 23.90 -18.42 -16.44
C GLN A 200 23.15 -18.21 -15.11
N LEU A 201 23.24 -17.03 -14.49
CA LEU A 201 22.51 -16.76 -13.24
C LEU A 201 21.01 -16.55 -13.50
N GLU A 202 20.18 -17.44 -12.98
CA GLU A 202 18.72 -17.24 -12.96
C GLU A 202 18.33 -16.17 -11.93
N LEU A 203 18.33 -14.90 -12.36
CA LEU A 203 17.95 -13.75 -11.55
C LEU A 203 16.60 -13.20 -11.97
N TYR A 204 15.70 -13.03 -11.00
CA TYR A 204 14.43 -12.36 -11.19
C TYR A 204 14.55 -10.87 -10.88
N THR A 205 13.94 -10.04 -11.72
CA THR A 205 14.06 -8.58 -11.61
C THR A 205 12.72 -7.93 -11.26
N ALA A 206 12.71 -7.09 -10.24
CA ALA A 206 11.55 -6.28 -9.87
C ALA A 206 11.91 -4.81 -9.67
N ARG A 207 10.93 -3.94 -9.90
CA ARG A 207 11.03 -2.48 -9.78
C ARG A 207 9.83 -1.90 -9.05
N VAL A 208 10.07 -1.00 -8.10
CA VAL A 208 9.08 -0.31 -7.27
C VAL A 208 9.16 1.17 -7.60
N THR A 209 8.02 1.72 -7.99
CA THR A 209 7.93 3.13 -8.40
C THR A 209 6.81 3.87 -7.68
N GLU A 210 7.10 5.10 -7.26
CA GLU A 210 6.11 6.10 -6.84
C GLU A 210 6.07 7.19 -7.94
N ASN A 211 4.89 7.46 -8.50
CA ASN A 211 4.72 8.48 -9.56
C ASN A 211 5.70 8.34 -10.75
N GLY A 212 6.08 7.10 -11.09
CA GLY A 212 7.03 6.79 -12.18
C GLY A 212 8.51 6.86 -11.80
N GLN A 213 8.87 7.36 -10.61
CA GLN A 213 10.24 7.38 -10.11
C GLN A 213 10.53 6.20 -9.18
N ASN A 214 11.80 5.78 -9.08
CA ASN A 214 12.20 4.70 -8.19
C ASN A 214 12.02 5.09 -6.72
N LEU A 215 11.33 4.25 -5.96
CA LEU A 215 11.16 4.50 -4.53
C LEU A 215 12.42 4.06 -3.76
N PRO A 216 13.14 4.93 -3.04
CA PRO A 216 14.29 4.53 -2.23
C PRO A 216 13.90 3.67 -1.02
N GLU A 217 14.87 3.00 -0.40
CA GLU A 217 14.73 2.26 0.87
C GLU A 217 13.56 1.26 0.91
N VAL A 218 13.38 0.50 -0.17
CA VAL A 218 12.41 -0.59 -0.23
C VAL A 218 13.07 -1.86 0.32
N SER A 219 12.50 -2.45 1.36
CA SER A 219 12.89 -3.77 1.83
C SER A 219 12.06 -4.87 1.18
N TRP A 220 12.51 -6.12 1.29
CA TRP A 220 11.91 -7.24 0.58
C TRP A 220 11.63 -8.39 1.56
N ALA A 221 10.37 -8.85 1.60
CA ALA A 221 9.96 -9.87 2.55
C ALA A 221 10.74 -11.18 2.32
N LYS A 222 11.20 -11.81 3.41
CA LYS A 222 12.05 -13.01 3.40
C LYS A 222 13.43 -12.83 2.75
N ILE A 223 13.89 -11.58 2.60
CA ILE A 223 15.26 -11.25 2.26
C ILE A 223 15.78 -10.33 3.37
N GLU A 224 16.27 -10.93 4.44
CA GLU A 224 16.73 -10.21 5.63
C GLU A 224 17.90 -9.27 5.30
N GLY A 225 17.84 -8.04 5.82
CA GLY A 225 18.90 -7.04 5.67
C GLY A 225 18.99 -6.37 4.29
N LEU A 226 18.15 -6.75 3.31
CA LEU A 226 18.19 -6.16 1.98
C LEU A 226 17.27 -4.93 1.86
N THR A 227 17.86 -3.79 1.52
CA THR A 227 17.14 -2.55 1.22
C THR A 227 17.61 -1.99 -0.13
N THR A 228 16.68 -1.55 -1.00
CA THR A 228 17.03 -1.14 -2.38
C THR A 228 16.40 0.19 -2.79
N SER A 229 16.95 0.85 -3.84
CA SER A 229 16.30 1.97 -4.54
C SER A 229 15.12 1.53 -5.42
N GLY A 230 14.25 0.67 -4.89
CA GLY A 230 13.07 0.20 -5.60
C GLY A 230 13.38 -0.81 -6.70
N LYS A 231 14.61 -0.95 -7.19
CA LYS A 231 14.99 -2.04 -8.11
C LYS A 231 15.70 -3.16 -7.37
N VAL A 232 15.43 -4.41 -7.72
CA VAL A 232 16.08 -5.60 -7.15
C VAL A 232 16.29 -6.69 -8.22
N HIS A 233 17.41 -7.38 -8.13
CA HIS A 233 17.76 -8.62 -8.80
C HIS A 233 17.98 -9.70 -7.74
N HIS A 234 17.21 -10.80 -7.79
CA HIS A 234 17.28 -11.84 -6.75
C HIS A 234 16.86 -13.23 -7.26
N TRP A 235 17.31 -14.30 -6.59
CA TRP A 235 16.97 -15.69 -6.92
C TRP A 235 15.59 -16.14 -6.45
N GLN A 236 14.84 -15.28 -5.75
CA GLN A 236 13.53 -15.64 -5.22
C GLN A 236 12.45 -15.53 -6.30
N GLN A 237 11.77 -16.65 -6.55
CA GLN A 237 10.60 -16.70 -7.43
C GLN A 237 9.41 -15.90 -6.89
N ARG A 238 9.41 -15.48 -5.62
CA ARG A 238 8.34 -14.69 -5.04
C ARG A 238 8.93 -13.52 -4.29
N VAL A 239 8.59 -12.31 -4.72
CA VAL A 239 9.08 -11.06 -4.13
C VAL A 239 7.91 -10.23 -3.65
N ARG A 240 8.09 -9.62 -2.48
CA ARG A 240 7.10 -8.75 -1.83
C ARG A 240 7.83 -7.54 -1.25
N PRO A 241 7.68 -6.35 -1.85
CA PRO A 241 8.29 -5.14 -1.32
C PRO A 241 7.58 -4.70 -0.04
N TYR A 242 8.32 -4.03 0.83
CA TYR A 242 7.84 -3.41 2.04
C TYR A 242 8.54 -2.06 2.23
N LYS A 243 7.77 -1.04 2.63
CA LYS A 243 8.28 0.25 3.11
C LYS A 243 7.20 0.86 4.01
N ARG A 244 7.59 1.33 5.20
CA ARG A 244 6.67 1.99 6.14
C ARG A 244 6.01 3.21 5.48
N GLY A 245 4.70 3.37 5.68
CA GLY A 245 3.91 4.44 5.07
C GLY A 245 3.52 4.21 3.60
N TYR A 246 3.76 3.02 3.03
CA TYR A 246 3.40 2.70 1.64
C TYR A 246 2.64 1.38 1.54
N ARG A 247 1.69 1.33 0.60
CA ARG A 247 1.10 0.10 0.06
C ARG A 247 1.60 -0.12 -1.36
N PHE A 248 1.72 -1.38 -1.77
CA PHE A 248 2.22 -1.76 -3.08
C PHE A 248 1.14 -2.47 -3.88
N SER A 249 1.04 -2.13 -5.16
CA SER A 249 0.14 -2.79 -6.11
C SER A 249 0.94 -3.33 -7.30
N PRO A 250 0.87 -4.63 -7.59
CA PRO A 250 0.35 -5.70 -6.71
C PRO A 250 1.17 -5.79 -5.40
N ASP A 251 0.66 -6.43 -4.35
CA ASP A 251 1.36 -6.55 -3.06
C ASP A 251 2.43 -7.66 -3.07
N VAL A 252 2.28 -8.65 -3.95
CA VAL A 252 3.23 -9.74 -4.14
C VAL A 252 3.25 -10.15 -5.61
N LEU A 253 4.43 -10.48 -6.12
CA LEU A 253 4.60 -11.05 -7.45
C LEU A 253 5.36 -12.35 -7.40
N SER A 254 4.88 -13.30 -8.19
CA SER A 254 5.55 -14.58 -8.43
C SER A 254 6.05 -14.63 -9.86
N PHE A 255 7.31 -15.02 -10.01
CA PHE A 255 7.95 -15.36 -11.25
C PHE A 255 7.67 -16.82 -11.61
N ASN A 256 7.37 -17.09 -12.87
CA ASN A 256 7.15 -18.41 -13.45
C ASN A 256 7.81 -18.49 -14.83
N ALA A 257 7.82 -19.67 -15.45
CA ALA A 257 8.47 -19.89 -16.75
C ALA A 257 7.98 -18.98 -17.90
N ILE A 258 6.77 -18.40 -17.79
CA ILE A 258 6.16 -17.55 -18.82
C ILE A 258 6.51 -16.07 -18.58
N ASN A 259 6.77 -15.69 -17.33
CA ASN A 259 6.80 -14.29 -16.92
C ASN A 259 8.12 -13.89 -16.21
N SER A 260 9.06 -14.82 -16.07
CA SER A 260 10.41 -14.64 -15.54
C SER A 260 11.22 -13.62 -16.34
N GLU A 261 10.93 -13.51 -17.64
CA GLU A 261 11.64 -12.64 -18.59
C GLU A 261 11.22 -11.15 -18.54
N THR A 262 10.24 -10.82 -17.68
CA THR A 262 9.70 -9.46 -17.56
C THR A 262 10.06 -8.85 -16.21
N THR A 263 10.65 -7.65 -16.21
CA THR A 263 10.81 -6.88 -14.99
C THR A 263 9.43 -6.62 -14.38
N LYS A 264 9.22 -7.18 -13.20
CA LYS A 264 7.98 -7.02 -12.45
C LYS A 264 7.90 -5.61 -11.88
N ARG A 265 6.74 -4.98 -12.01
CA ARG A 265 6.53 -3.60 -11.55
C ARG A 265 5.59 -3.59 -10.36
N PHE A 266 5.99 -2.86 -9.33
CA PHE A 266 5.20 -2.51 -8.16
C PHE A 266 4.95 -1.00 -8.20
N ILE A 267 3.68 -0.61 -8.06
CA ILE A 267 3.30 0.79 -7.87
C ILE A 267 3.16 1.02 -6.37
N ALA A 268 4.00 1.90 -5.83
CA ALA A 268 3.92 2.32 -4.44
C ALA A 268 2.93 3.48 -4.32
N THR A 269 1.97 3.35 -3.40
CA THR A 269 1.02 4.41 -3.03
C THR A 269 1.20 4.72 -1.55
N ARG A 270 1.24 5.99 -1.18
CA ARG A 270 1.31 6.40 0.23
C ARG A 270 0.05 6.00 0.98
N LEU A 271 0.24 5.54 2.21
CA LEU A 271 -0.84 5.35 3.15
C LEU A 271 -1.28 6.71 3.70
N SER A 272 -2.59 6.85 3.92
CA SER A 272 -3.16 7.94 4.68
C SER A 272 -3.03 7.65 6.18
N LEU A 273 -3.11 8.68 7.02
CA LEU A 273 -3.14 8.51 8.48
C LEU A 273 -4.38 7.76 8.97
N GLU A 274 -5.43 7.61 8.15
CA GLU A 274 -6.64 6.85 8.47
C GLU A 274 -6.49 5.35 8.18
N ASP A 275 -5.57 4.98 7.28
CA ASP A 275 -5.33 3.58 6.94
C ASP A 275 -4.81 2.82 8.17
N ASN A 276 -5.46 1.70 8.49
CA ASN A 276 -5.10 0.81 9.59
C ASN A 276 -5.10 1.52 10.97
N GLN A 277 -5.95 2.54 11.12
CA GLN A 277 -6.22 3.17 12.40
C GLN A 277 -7.25 2.35 13.18
N ILE A 278 -6.91 1.97 14.43
CA ILE A 278 -7.79 1.24 15.35
C ILE A 278 -8.71 2.22 16.07
N LEU A 279 -8.15 3.32 16.58
CA LEU A 279 -8.86 4.28 17.42
C LEU A 279 -8.42 5.71 17.11
N HIS A 280 -9.37 6.64 17.12
CA HIS A 280 -9.15 8.08 17.09
C HIS A 280 -10.04 8.74 18.13
N LEU A 281 -9.46 9.44 19.09
CA LEU A 281 -10.18 10.29 20.03
C LEU A 281 -9.64 11.70 19.92
N THR A 282 -10.43 12.60 19.33
CA THR A 282 -10.16 14.04 19.30
C THR A 282 -10.50 14.69 20.63
N PHE A 283 -11.31 14.05 21.48
CA PHE A 283 -11.78 14.58 22.75
C PHE A 283 -12.48 15.95 22.63
N ASP A 284 -13.03 16.26 21.44
CA ASP A 284 -13.80 17.47 21.18
C ASP A 284 -15.22 17.35 21.72
N ASN A 285 -15.74 16.12 21.82
CA ASN A 285 -17.03 15.83 22.43
C ASN A 285 -17.05 14.49 23.18
N GLU A 286 -17.93 14.38 24.17
CA GLU A 286 -18.12 13.18 24.99
C GLU A 286 -18.71 11.99 24.21
N ALA A 287 -19.46 12.23 23.13
CA ALA A 287 -20.05 11.16 22.31
C ALA A 287 -19.00 10.32 21.56
N GLU A 288 -17.77 10.81 21.38
CA GLU A 288 -16.63 10.03 20.89
C GLU A 288 -16.29 8.84 21.80
N LEU A 289 -16.64 8.94 23.08
CA LEU A 289 -16.40 7.86 24.03
C LEU A 289 -17.39 6.73 23.88
N HIS A 290 -18.49 6.83 23.11
CA HIS A 290 -19.38 5.68 22.92
C HIS A 290 -18.75 4.65 21.95
N PRO A 291 -18.68 3.34 22.31
CA PRO A 291 -19.39 2.65 23.39
C PRO A 291 -18.59 2.40 24.70
N ALA A 292 -17.48 3.08 24.93
CA ALA A 292 -16.62 2.92 26.11
C ALA A 292 -17.34 3.17 27.43
N VAL A 293 -16.86 2.50 28.47
CA VAL A 293 -17.22 2.73 29.88
C VAL A 293 -16.14 3.62 30.50
N TYR A 294 -16.51 4.74 31.12
CA TYR A 294 -15.52 5.65 31.71
C TYR A 294 -15.95 6.13 33.10
N ALA A 295 -14.97 6.47 33.93
CA ALA A 295 -15.18 6.94 35.30
C ALA A 295 -14.45 8.27 35.54
N ASN A 296 -15.17 9.26 36.06
CA ASN A 296 -14.63 10.55 36.52
C ASN A 296 -13.85 11.36 35.48
N VAL A 297 -14.07 11.08 34.19
CA VAL A 297 -13.43 11.81 33.08
C VAL A 297 -14.19 13.11 32.82
N THR A 298 -13.46 14.23 32.69
CA THR A 298 -14.07 15.55 32.45
C THR A 298 -13.52 16.18 31.17
N PHE A 299 -14.39 16.81 30.39
CA PHE A 299 -14.02 17.59 29.22
C PHE A 299 -13.87 19.05 29.61
N ILE A 300 -12.75 19.66 29.22
CA ILE A 300 -12.41 21.04 29.58
C ILE A 300 -11.87 21.79 28.37
N ASP A 301 -12.10 23.10 28.31
CA ASP A 301 -11.53 23.97 27.29
C ASP A 301 -10.12 24.43 27.70
N ASP A 302 -9.12 24.07 26.89
CA ASP A 302 -7.73 24.50 27.01
C ASP A 302 -7.39 25.55 25.94
N PRO A 303 -6.74 26.66 26.30
CA PRO A 303 -6.48 27.76 25.36
C PRO A 303 -5.54 27.39 24.21
N GLN A 304 -4.73 26.33 24.36
CA GLN A 304 -3.80 25.90 23.31
C GLN A 304 -4.38 24.82 22.40
N ARG A 305 -5.30 23.99 22.90
CA ARG A 305 -5.77 22.79 22.20
C ARG A 305 -7.29 22.68 21.98
N GLY A 306 -8.07 23.63 22.48
CA GLY A 306 -9.53 23.55 22.41
C GLY A 306 -10.09 22.63 23.50
N THR A 307 -11.20 21.94 23.25
CA THR A 307 -11.73 20.98 24.23
C THR A 307 -10.82 19.77 24.27
N CYS A 308 -10.43 19.36 25.47
CA CYS A 308 -9.61 18.19 25.72
C CYS A 308 -10.12 17.45 26.96
N VAL A 309 -9.64 16.24 27.17
CA VAL A 309 -10.02 15.44 28.33
C VAL A 309 -9.06 15.67 29.50
N GLN A 310 -9.59 15.71 30.73
CA GLN A 310 -8.81 15.83 31.96
C GLN A 310 -9.01 14.66 32.92
N PHE A 311 -7.87 14.12 33.37
CA PHE A 311 -7.72 13.09 34.40
C PHE A 311 -7.21 13.75 35.68
N ALA A 312 -8.13 14.09 36.60
CA ALA A 312 -7.86 14.94 37.75
C ALA A 312 -7.34 14.18 38.99
N SER A 313 -7.58 12.87 39.11
CA SER A 313 -7.16 12.08 40.27
C SER A 313 -7.00 10.59 39.94
N THR A 314 -6.65 9.77 40.93
CA THR A 314 -6.66 8.30 40.86
C THR A 314 -8.06 7.78 40.52
N ASN A 315 -8.17 6.65 39.81
CA ASN A 315 -9.43 6.03 39.35
C ASN A 315 -10.17 6.79 38.23
N HIS A 316 -9.45 7.53 37.39
CA HIS A 316 -10.00 8.11 36.17
C HIS A 316 -9.56 7.24 34.98
N TYR A 317 -10.51 6.68 34.24
CA TYR A 317 -10.19 5.82 33.09
C TYR A 317 -11.29 5.84 32.04
N ILE A 318 -10.93 5.47 30.82
CA ILE A 318 -11.85 5.16 29.73
C ILE A 318 -11.54 3.74 29.25
N ASP A 319 -12.53 2.86 29.26
CA ASP A 319 -12.44 1.45 28.90
C ASP A 319 -13.23 1.18 27.61
N PHE A 320 -12.50 0.93 26.52
CA PHE A 320 -13.09 0.64 25.21
C PHE A 320 -13.41 -0.84 24.99
N GLY A 321 -13.19 -1.70 25.98
CA GLY A 321 -13.30 -3.14 25.77
C GLY A 321 -12.18 -3.67 24.87
N GLN A 322 -12.45 -4.80 24.24
CA GLN A 322 -11.50 -5.47 23.33
C GLN A 322 -11.56 -4.85 21.93
N VAL A 323 -10.79 -3.77 21.73
CA VAL A 323 -10.64 -3.12 20.41
C VAL A 323 -9.30 -3.39 19.74
N ILE A 324 -8.30 -3.81 20.50
CA ILE A 324 -6.98 -4.15 19.98
C ILE A 324 -7.02 -5.57 19.39
N PRO A 325 -6.63 -5.76 18.10
CA PRO A 325 -6.61 -7.09 17.49
C PRO A 325 -5.62 -8.03 18.19
N GLN A 326 -5.97 -9.32 18.27
CA GLN A 326 -5.04 -10.35 18.73
C GLN A 326 -3.83 -10.50 17.78
N ASN A 327 -2.68 -10.90 18.32
CA ASN A 327 -1.42 -11.13 17.59
C ASN A 327 -0.90 -9.89 16.84
N LEU A 328 -0.72 -8.78 17.55
CA LEU A 328 -0.11 -7.57 17.02
C LEU A 328 1.37 -7.79 16.67
N THR A 329 1.69 -7.64 15.38
CA THR A 329 3.08 -7.62 14.88
C THR A 329 3.62 -6.20 14.75
N GLU A 330 2.74 -5.21 14.65
CA GLU A 330 3.06 -3.79 14.58
C GLU A 330 2.01 -2.99 15.35
N LEU A 331 2.43 -1.93 16.03
CA LEU A 331 1.56 -1.04 16.78
C LEU A 331 2.14 0.37 16.73
N SER A 332 1.30 1.38 16.49
CA SER A 332 1.68 2.77 16.74
C SER A 332 0.66 3.46 17.62
N LEU A 333 1.13 4.35 18.48
CA LEU A 333 0.31 5.26 19.28
C LEU A 333 0.83 6.68 19.10
N SER A 334 -0.08 7.65 19.00
CA SER A 334 0.23 9.09 19.01
C SER A 334 -0.77 9.78 19.93
N VAL A 335 -0.30 10.71 20.75
CA VAL A 335 -1.13 11.41 21.71
C VAL A 335 -0.52 12.76 22.07
N TRP A 336 -1.38 13.75 22.33
CA TRP A 336 -0.98 14.98 23.00
C TRP A 336 -1.31 14.86 24.49
N ILE A 337 -0.33 15.16 25.35
CA ILE A 337 -0.51 15.13 26.80
C ILE A 337 -0.01 16.42 27.44
N ARG A 338 -0.61 16.76 28.57
CA ARG A 338 -0.16 17.82 29.48
C ARG A 338 -0.15 17.26 30.90
N PRO A 339 0.96 16.65 31.35
CA PRO A 339 1.03 15.96 32.64
C PRO A 339 1.03 16.97 33.80
N ASP A 340 0.28 16.64 34.86
CA ASP A 340 0.24 17.39 36.12
C ASP A 340 1.17 16.78 37.20
N SER A 341 1.51 15.50 37.06
CA SER A 341 2.50 14.76 37.86
C SER A 341 3.41 13.93 36.95
N LEU A 342 4.66 13.71 37.38
CA LEU A 342 5.63 12.85 36.69
C LEU A 342 6.33 11.86 37.63
N SER A 343 6.03 11.90 38.94
CA SER A 343 6.62 10.98 39.92
C SER A 343 5.95 9.62 39.86
N GLY A 344 6.75 8.56 39.75
CA GLY A 344 6.24 7.20 39.56
C GLY A 344 5.77 6.92 38.13
N ASN A 345 4.77 6.04 38.02
CA ASN A 345 4.24 5.55 36.74
C ASN A 345 2.86 6.17 36.44
N HIS A 346 2.71 6.69 35.23
CA HIS A 346 1.48 7.30 34.74
C HIS A 346 1.08 6.70 33.39
N SER A 347 0.14 5.76 33.40
CA SER A 347 -0.30 5.04 32.20
C SER A 347 -1.19 5.88 31.32
N ILE A 348 -0.75 6.09 30.08
CA ILE A 348 -1.52 6.76 29.03
C ILE A 348 -2.52 5.77 28.44
N VAL A 349 -2.03 4.57 28.11
CA VAL A 349 -2.83 3.47 27.54
C VAL A 349 -2.31 2.13 28.11
N GLY A 350 -3.22 1.28 28.58
CA GLY A 350 -2.92 -0.09 29.02
C GLY A 350 -3.84 -1.11 28.38
N VAL A 351 -3.31 -2.29 28.04
CA VAL A 351 -4.07 -3.42 27.51
C VAL A 351 -3.76 -4.65 28.34
N GLY A 352 -4.58 -4.92 29.36
CA GLY A 352 -4.40 -6.04 30.29
C GLY A 352 -2.94 -6.23 30.74
N GLU A 353 -2.43 -7.45 30.60
CA GLU A 353 -1.02 -7.80 30.80
C GLU A 353 -0.19 -7.73 29.48
N ASP A 354 -0.84 -7.43 28.36
CA ASP A 354 -0.22 -7.44 27.03
C ASP A 354 0.81 -6.32 26.88
N PHE A 355 0.42 -5.07 27.18
CA PHE A 355 1.35 -3.94 27.18
C PHE A 355 0.78 -2.73 27.92
N SER A 356 1.68 -1.82 28.33
CA SER A 356 1.31 -0.51 28.88
C SER A 356 2.23 0.57 28.33
N ILE A 357 1.65 1.64 27.79
CA ILE A 357 2.34 2.85 27.35
C ILE A 357 2.16 3.89 28.45
N LYS A 358 3.27 4.29 29.07
CA LYS A 358 3.27 5.11 30.29
C LYS A 358 4.37 6.16 30.29
N ILE A 359 4.29 7.06 31.26
CA ILE A 359 5.37 7.97 31.62
C ILE A 359 5.92 7.47 32.96
N GLN A 360 7.21 7.20 33.03
CA GLN A 360 7.90 6.69 34.20
C GLN A 360 8.99 7.68 34.61
N GLU A 361 8.84 8.28 35.79
CA GLU A 361 9.77 9.32 36.29
C GLU A 361 10.05 10.42 35.25
N GLY A 362 8.98 10.84 34.56
CA GLY A 362 9.00 11.86 33.51
C GLY A 362 9.58 11.45 32.15
N ARG A 363 9.91 10.16 31.96
CA ARG A 363 10.38 9.63 30.67
C ARG A 363 9.34 8.74 30.03
N MET A 364 9.37 8.69 28.70
CA MET A 364 8.51 7.81 27.91
C MET A 364 8.86 6.35 28.20
N CYS A 365 7.85 5.51 28.45
CA CYS A 365 8.04 4.11 28.78
C CYS A 365 7.01 3.23 28.07
N PHE A 366 7.46 2.09 27.56
CA PHE A 366 6.63 1.05 27.00
C PHE A 366 6.93 -0.26 27.72
N THR A 367 5.94 -0.86 28.37
CA THR A 367 6.06 -2.15 29.06
C THR A 367 5.51 -3.26 28.17
N THR A 368 6.29 -4.34 28.01
CA THR A 368 5.86 -5.59 27.34
C THR A 368 5.65 -6.70 28.37
N PRO A 369 5.07 -7.87 28.00
CA PRO A 369 4.98 -9.03 28.90
C PRO A 369 6.36 -9.45 29.41
N ASP A 370 6.40 -10.16 30.54
CA ASP A 370 7.62 -10.62 31.24
C ASP A 370 8.55 -9.52 31.79
N ILE A 371 8.02 -8.29 31.98
CA ILE A 371 8.63 -7.17 32.72
C ILE A 371 9.91 -6.63 32.05
N LEU A 372 9.83 -6.28 30.77
CA LEU A 372 10.81 -5.37 30.17
C LEU A 372 10.17 -3.97 30.03
N ASP A 373 10.52 -3.07 30.96
CA ASP A 373 10.23 -1.64 30.81
C ASP A 373 11.23 -1.05 29.81
N HIS A 374 10.77 -0.69 28.62
CA HIS A 374 11.54 0.06 27.64
C HIS A 374 11.42 1.56 27.97
N ILE A 375 12.36 2.08 28.75
CA ILE A 375 12.39 3.49 29.14
C ILE A 375 13.30 4.25 28.18
N ALA A 376 12.75 5.24 27.50
CA ALA A 376 13.48 6.05 26.53
C ALA A 376 14.55 6.92 27.22
N ILE A 377 15.73 7.02 26.61
CA ILE A 377 16.84 7.84 27.11
C ILE A 377 16.70 9.27 26.57
N HIS A 378 15.98 10.11 27.31
CA HIS A 378 15.89 11.55 27.06
C HIS A 378 15.64 12.32 28.36
N ASP A 379 15.73 13.64 28.30
CA ASP A 379 15.42 14.52 29.43
C ASP A 379 13.95 14.39 29.85
N SER A 380 13.69 14.48 31.15
CA SER A 380 12.32 14.44 31.68
C SER A 380 11.43 15.49 31.01
N ILE A 381 10.24 15.08 30.59
CA ILE A 381 9.30 15.99 29.92
C ILE A 381 8.85 17.11 30.88
N PRO A 382 8.77 18.38 30.44
CA PRO A 382 8.28 19.46 31.30
C PRO A 382 6.82 19.30 31.76
N LEU A 383 6.58 19.47 33.07
CA LEU A 383 5.24 19.51 33.66
C LEU A 383 4.39 20.66 33.10
N LYS A 384 3.07 20.44 33.05
CA LYS A 384 2.05 21.45 32.71
C LYS A 384 2.23 22.11 31.34
N GLN A 385 2.93 21.45 30.42
CA GLN A 385 3.08 21.84 29.02
C GLN A 385 2.57 20.72 28.11
N TRP A 386 2.05 21.10 26.93
CA TRP A 386 1.62 20.14 25.93
C TRP A 386 2.82 19.53 25.22
N HIS A 387 2.88 18.20 25.22
CA HIS A 387 3.87 17.41 24.48
C HIS A 387 3.15 16.41 23.59
N HIS A 388 3.65 16.26 22.37
CA HIS A 388 3.21 15.20 21.48
C HIS A 388 4.13 13.99 21.66
N LEU A 389 3.55 12.86 22.05
CA LEU A 389 4.24 11.59 22.19
C LEU A 389 3.80 10.66 21.09
N ALA A 390 4.74 9.93 20.49
CA ALA A 390 4.41 8.77 19.67
C ALA A 390 5.34 7.59 19.95
N TYR A 391 4.77 6.40 19.91
CA TYR A 391 5.44 5.12 20.11
C TYR A 391 5.20 4.28 18.86
N VAL A 392 6.26 3.76 18.24
CA VAL A 392 6.16 2.92 17.04
C VAL A 392 6.86 1.60 17.30
N TYR A 393 6.07 0.55 17.48
CA TYR A 393 6.50 -0.80 17.79
C TYR A 393 6.47 -1.67 16.53
N THR A 394 7.52 -2.45 16.33
CA THR A 394 7.56 -3.55 15.35
C THR A 394 8.15 -4.78 16.01
N GLN A 395 7.39 -5.87 16.00
CA GLN A 395 7.74 -7.12 16.66
C GLN A 395 9.10 -7.65 16.18
N LYS A 396 9.95 -8.04 17.13
CA LYS A 396 11.30 -8.59 16.88
C LYS A 396 12.22 -7.66 16.06
N GLN A 397 11.87 -6.38 15.96
CA GLN A 397 12.70 -5.35 15.36
C GLN A 397 12.95 -4.26 16.41
N GLU A 398 12.40 -3.07 16.23
CA GLU A 398 12.64 -1.93 17.10
C GLU A 398 11.34 -1.26 17.55
N LEU A 399 11.37 -0.78 18.79
CA LEU A 399 10.47 0.18 19.38
C LEU A 399 11.11 1.57 19.28
N HIS A 400 10.40 2.51 18.68
CA HIS A 400 10.85 3.89 18.50
C HIS A 400 10.02 4.84 19.36
N PHE A 401 10.70 5.78 20.00
CA PHE A 401 10.09 6.82 20.83
C PHE A 401 10.23 8.17 20.15
N TYR A 402 9.11 8.87 19.95
CA TYR A 402 9.08 10.19 19.35
C TYR A 402 8.50 11.22 20.33
N LEU A 403 9.23 12.30 20.54
CA LEU A 403 8.80 13.46 21.33
C LEU A 403 8.74 14.68 20.42
N ASN A 404 7.58 15.33 20.36
CA ASN A 404 7.33 16.54 19.55
C ASN A 404 7.75 16.35 18.08
N GLY A 405 7.41 15.19 17.52
CA GLY A 405 7.66 14.84 16.12
C GLY A 405 9.10 14.41 15.80
N LYS A 406 10.00 14.34 16.79
CA LYS A 406 11.40 13.93 16.63
C LYS A 406 11.66 12.59 17.30
N LEU A 407 12.42 11.71 16.65
CA LEU A 407 12.90 10.46 17.25
C LEU A 407 13.87 10.80 18.39
N VAL A 408 13.57 10.37 19.61
CA VAL A 408 14.42 10.60 20.79
C VAL A 408 15.18 9.36 21.23
N ASP A 409 14.66 8.17 20.96
CA ASP A 409 15.32 6.91 21.27
C ASP A 409 14.74 5.76 20.42
N SER A 410 15.52 4.71 20.21
CA SER A 410 15.04 3.43 19.68
C SER A 410 15.70 2.25 20.38
N GLN A 411 14.93 1.19 20.61
CA GLN A 411 15.36 0.02 21.39
C GLN A 411 14.84 -1.26 20.73
N SER A 412 15.57 -2.36 20.89
CA SER A 412 15.11 -3.67 20.41
C SER A 412 13.80 -4.06 21.09
N ALA A 413 12.83 -4.52 20.29
CA ALA A 413 11.50 -4.87 20.75
C ALA A 413 11.34 -6.39 20.92
N SER A 414 10.79 -6.83 22.07
CA SER A 414 10.34 -8.21 22.31
C SER A 414 9.02 -8.50 21.57
N GLU A 415 8.56 -9.75 21.60
CA GLU A 415 7.25 -10.14 21.07
C GLU A 415 6.14 -9.77 22.05
N LEU A 416 5.06 -9.17 21.54
CA LEU A 416 3.84 -8.94 22.32
C LEU A 416 2.96 -10.19 22.25
N GLU A 417 2.74 -10.85 23.38
CA GLU A 417 1.66 -11.82 23.51
C GLU A 417 0.34 -11.07 23.67
N SER A 418 -0.26 -10.64 22.56
CA SER A 418 -1.53 -9.93 22.61
C SER A 418 -2.70 -10.89 22.80
N THR A 419 -3.34 -10.81 23.96
CA THR A 419 -4.54 -11.55 24.32
C THR A 419 -5.79 -10.67 24.15
N ALA A 420 -7.00 -11.24 24.30
CA ALA A 420 -8.24 -10.47 24.18
C ALA A 420 -8.49 -9.63 25.45
N GLN A 421 -7.68 -8.60 25.70
CA GLN A 421 -7.80 -7.75 26.89
C GLN A 421 -8.43 -6.39 26.59
N SER A 422 -8.96 -5.76 27.63
CA SER A 422 -9.58 -4.43 27.53
C SER A 422 -8.52 -3.36 27.29
N LEU A 423 -8.83 -2.42 26.39
CA LEU A 423 -8.07 -1.18 26.21
C LEU A 423 -8.53 -0.14 27.24
N LEU A 424 -7.63 0.19 28.16
CA LEU A 424 -7.79 1.25 29.14
C LEU A 424 -6.99 2.49 28.70
N ILE A 425 -7.61 3.67 28.78
CA ILE A 425 -6.98 4.97 28.55
C ILE A 425 -6.96 5.73 29.87
N GLY A 426 -5.81 6.31 30.21
CA GLY A 426 -5.56 7.02 31.46
C GLY A 426 -5.34 6.12 32.68
N SER A 427 -5.31 4.80 32.48
CA SER A 427 -5.01 3.79 33.51
C SER A 427 -4.53 2.47 32.87
N ASN A 428 -4.09 1.53 33.69
CA ASN A 428 -3.76 0.16 33.32
C ASN A 428 -4.22 -0.84 34.38
N LEU A 429 -3.90 -2.13 34.19
CA LEU A 429 -4.25 -3.22 35.11
C LEU A 429 -3.66 -3.05 36.52
N TRP A 430 -2.58 -2.27 36.67
CA TRP A 430 -1.89 -2.00 37.93
C TRP A 430 -2.32 -0.67 38.59
N GLU A 431 -3.39 -0.05 38.10
CA GLU A 431 -3.94 1.22 38.61
C GLU A 431 -2.96 2.41 38.55
N GLU A 432 -1.97 2.36 37.64
CA GLU A 432 -1.00 3.44 37.40
C GLU A 432 -1.68 4.59 36.64
N SER A 433 -2.51 5.36 37.32
CA SER A 433 -3.38 6.38 36.70
C SER A 433 -2.58 7.56 36.12
N PHE A 434 -2.95 8.01 34.93
CA PHE A 434 -2.47 9.27 34.38
C PHE A 434 -3.12 10.46 35.08
N SER A 435 -2.33 11.49 35.37
CA SER A 435 -2.80 12.75 35.94
C SER A 435 -2.39 13.91 35.03
N GLY A 436 -3.37 14.59 34.46
CA GLY A 436 -3.15 15.66 33.50
C GLY A 436 -4.25 15.78 32.45
N LYS A 437 -3.95 16.48 31.37
CA LYS A 437 -4.84 16.61 30.20
C LYS A 437 -4.33 15.75 29.06
N MET A 438 -5.25 15.24 28.25
CA MET A 438 -4.95 14.46 27.05
C MET A 438 -5.79 14.98 25.89
N ASP A 439 -5.23 14.94 24.69
CA ASP A 439 -5.89 15.34 23.47
C ASP A 439 -5.42 14.49 22.27
N ASN A 440 -6.26 14.34 21.24
CA ASN A 440 -5.92 13.73 19.96
C ASN A 440 -5.18 12.37 20.07
N LEU A 441 -5.72 11.44 20.87
CA LEU A 441 -5.19 10.08 21.00
C LEU A 441 -5.52 9.25 19.75
N ARG A 442 -4.51 8.61 19.17
CA ARG A 442 -4.66 7.72 18.03
C ARG A 442 -3.85 6.45 18.20
N ILE A 443 -4.41 5.33 17.76
CA ILE A 443 -3.78 4.00 17.81
C ILE A 443 -3.94 3.35 16.43
N TRP A 444 -2.87 2.72 15.93
CA TRP A 444 -2.84 2.00 14.64
C TRP A 444 -2.33 0.58 14.81
N ASN A 445 -2.84 -0.36 14.02
CA ASN A 445 -2.29 -1.71 13.89
C ASN A 445 -1.21 -1.80 12.79
N ARG A 446 -0.40 -0.75 12.67
CA ARG A 446 0.74 -0.64 11.76
C ARG A 446 1.84 0.23 12.34
N ALA A 447 3.06 0.06 11.86
CA ALA A 447 4.19 0.93 12.20
C ALA A 447 4.14 2.23 11.36
N LEU A 448 3.97 3.38 12.01
CA LEU A 448 4.04 4.69 11.35
C LEU A 448 5.47 5.00 10.92
N SER A 449 5.61 5.69 9.78
CA SER A 449 6.88 6.27 9.34
C SER A 449 7.20 7.55 10.11
N THR A 450 8.49 7.90 10.20
CA THR A 450 8.94 9.17 10.81
C THR A 450 8.23 10.40 10.22
N ARG A 451 7.94 10.35 8.91
CA ARG A 451 7.18 11.40 8.23
C ARG A 451 5.75 11.49 8.73
N GLU A 452 5.05 10.36 8.85
CA GLU A 452 3.67 10.35 9.37
C GLU A 452 3.61 10.86 10.82
N VAL A 453 4.59 10.50 11.65
CA VAL A 453 4.71 11.06 13.02
C VAL A 453 4.94 12.57 13.01
N HIS A 454 5.75 13.07 12.08
CA HIS A 454 5.97 14.50 11.89
C HIS A 454 4.70 15.21 11.41
N GLU A 455 3.95 14.61 10.50
CA GLU A 455 2.65 15.12 10.02
C GLU A 455 1.62 15.19 11.16
N LEU A 456 1.58 14.20 12.06
CA LEU A 456 0.72 14.21 13.26
C LEU A 456 1.09 15.34 14.23
N TYR A 457 2.38 15.61 14.42
CA TYR A 457 2.84 16.70 15.27
C TYR A 457 2.46 18.09 14.74
N HIS A 458 2.48 18.26 13.41
CA HIS A 458 2.12 19.52 12.76
C HIS A 458 0.65 19.62 12.32
N ALA A 459 -0.17 18.62 12.64
CA ALA A 459 -1.57 18.62 12.27
C ALA A 459 -2.30 19.83 12.91
N PRO A 460 -3.03 20.64 12.11
CA PRO A 460 -3.77 21.76 12.65
C PRO A 460 -4.91 21.26 13.55
N LEU A 461 -5.18 21.99 14.63
CA LEU A 461 -6.40 21.79 15.41
C LEU A 461 -7.61 22.07 14.50
N PRO A 462 -8.70 21.30 14.60
CA PRO A 462 -9.90 21.56 13.82
C PRO A 462 -10.37 23.01 14.05
N GLU A 463 -10.45 23.80 12.97
CA GLU A 463 -10.92 25.19 13.07
C GLU A 463 -12.36 25.20 13.58
N ARG A 464 -12.54 25.63 14.83
CA ARG A 464 -13.86 25.95 15.38
C ARG A 464 -14.31 27.27 14.78
N THR A 465 -14.89 27.23 13.59
CA THR A 465 -15.55 28.41 13.00
C THR A 465 -16.70 28.81 13.93
N PHE A 466 -16.47 29.82 14.79
CA PHE A 466 -17.54 30.46 15.54
C PHE A 466 -18.47 31.08 14.51
N ASN A 467 -19.61 30.44 14.32
CA ASN A 467 -20.50 30.69 13.21
C ASN A 467 -21.52 31.73 13.65
N TRP A 468 -21.26 33.00 13.32
CA TRP A 468 -22.06 34.15 13.81
C TRP A 468 -23.54 34.06 13.39
N TRP A 469 -23.84 33.21 12.40
CA TRP A 469 -25.20 32.88 12.00
C TRP A 469 -26.02 32.17 13.09
N TYR A 470 -25.40 31.55 14.10
CA TYR A 470 -26.13 30.99 15.25
C TYR A 470 -26.74 32.08 16.13
N LEU A 471 -26.07 33.24 16.27
CA LEU A 471 -26.65 34.40 16.96
C LEU A 471 -27.75 35.05 16.11
N VAL A 472 -27.61 35.03 14.79
CA VAL A 472 -28.67 35.47 13.87
C VAL A 472 -29.88 34.51 13.95
N LEU A 473 -29.67 33.20 14.03
CA LEU A 473 -30.74 32.22 14.26
C LEU A 473 -31.40 32.38 15.63
N LEU A 474 -30.66 32.70 16.69
CA LEU A 474 -31.25 32.95 18.01
C LEU A 474 -32.24 34.13 18.02
N VAL A 475 -32.13 35.06 17.07
CA VAL A 475 -33.08 36.19 16.90
C VAL A 475 -34.15 35.86 15.86
N VAL A 476 -33.78 35.19 14.76
CA VAL A 476 -34.68 34.88 13.63
C VAL A 476 -35.61 33.71 13.95
N VAL A 477 -35.14 32.69 14.67
CA VAL A 477 -35.92 31.48 15.01
C VAL A 477 -37.09 31.81 15.94
N PRO A 478 -36.97 32.60 17.04
CA PRO A 478 -38.13 32.95 17.85
C PRO A 478 -39.18 33.77 17.09
N VAL A 479 -38.74 34.67 16.20
CA VAL A 479 -39.61 35.48 15.33
C VAL A 479 -40.30 34.58 14.29
N PHE A 480 -39.60 33.60 13.74
CA PHE A 480 -40.13 32.64 12.78
C PHE A 480 -41.04 31.58 13.44
N TRP A 481 -40.75 31.18 14.68
CA TRP A 481 -41.53 30.21 15.47
C TRP A 481 -42.84 30.82 15.98
N LEU A 482 -42.86 32.13 16.27
CA LEU A 482 -44.09 32.90 16.50
C LEU A 482 -44.99 32.96 15.25
N LEU A 483 -44.42 32.84 14.05
CA LEU A 483 -45.13 32.96 12.77
C LEU A 483 -45.54 31.63 12.13
N ARG A 484 -45.04 30.48 12.62
CA ARG A 484 -45.28 29.18 11.96
C ARG A 484 -45.83 28.13 12.92
N LYS A 485 -47.08 28.34 13.36
CA LYS A 485 -47.93 27.23 13.81
C LYS A 485 -48.17 26.31 12.61
N ASN A 486 -47.47 25.18 12.55
CA ASN A 486 -48.01 23.93 12.01
C ASN A 486 -47.11 22.75 12.43
N LYS A 487 -47.69 21.86 13.24
CA LYS A 487 -47.09 20.59 13.64
C LYS A 487 -47.00 19.67 12.40
N ARG A 488 -45.86 18.99 12.24
CA ARG A 488 -45.77 17.73 11.49
C ARG A 488 -45.04 16.69 12.36
N PRO A 489 -45.46 15.43 12.34
CA PRO A 489 -44.94 14.39 13.22
C PRO A 489 -43.56 13.91 12.76
N SER A 490 -42.69 13.60 13.72
CA SER A 490 -41.44 12.87 13.51
C SER A 490 -41.74 11.38 13.37
N VAL A 491 -41.31 10.78 12.25
CA VAL A 491 -41.28 9.32 12.11
C VAL A 491 -40.00 8.83 12.76
N THR A 492 -40.16 8.06 13.84
CA THR A 492 -39.05 7.35 14.49
C THR A 492 -38.56 6.24 13.57
N TYR A 493 -37.30 6.31 13.17
CA TYR A 493 -36.62 5.21 12.49
C TYR A 493 -36.37 4.08 13.50
N THR A 494 -37.03 2.95 13.30
CA THR A 494 -36.58 1.66 13.84
C THR A 494 -35.71 0.99 12.79
N PRO A 495 -34.44 0.67 13.07
CA PRO A 495 -33.64 -0.13 12.15
C PRO A 495 -34.33 -1.48 11.89
N PRO A 496 -34.31 -2.00 10.66
CA PRO A 496 -34.93 -3.27 10.33
C PRO A 496 -34.16 -4.44 10.98
N PRO A 497 -34.84 -5.54 11.33
CA PRO A 497 -34.24 -6.66 12.06
C PRO A 497 -33.32 -7.44 11.12
N HIS A 498 -32.01 -7.24 11.25
CA HIS A 498 -30.99 -8.01 10.51
C HIS A 498 -30.93 -9.50 10.91
N ASP A 499 -31.67 -9.91 11.95
CA ASP A 499 -31.67 -11.26 12.51
C ASP A 499 -32.56 -12.28 11.77
N GLU A 500 -33.31 -11.88 10.72
CA GLU A 500 -34.27 -12.78 10.04
C GLU A 500 -33.83 -13.33 8.67
N LEU A 501 -32.71 -12.88 8.08
CA LEU A 501 -32.27 -13.32 6.75
C LEU A 501 -31.30 -14.51 6.83
N GLN A 502 -31.64 -15.63 6.17
CA GLN A 502 -30.76 -16.80 6.10
C GLN A 502 -29.73 -16.73 4.97
N LEU A 503 -30.02 -15.95 3.93
CA LEU A 503 -29.12 -15.71 2.81
C LEU A 503 -29.12 -14.23 2.43
N GLN A 504 -27.98 -13.57 2.59
CA GLN A 504 -27.75 -12.19 2.23
C GLN A 504 -26.69 -12.10 1.14
N VAL A 505 -27.02 -11.42 0.03
CA VAL A 505 -26.11 -11.16 -1.10
C VAL A 505 -25.94 -9.67 -1.42
N PHE A 506 -26.83 -8.80 -0.93
CA PHE A 506 -26.66 -7.35 -0.99
C PHE A 506 -25.77 -6.87 0.17
N GLY A 507 -24.70 -6.16 -0.17
CA GLY A 507 -23.63 -5.84 0.78
C GLY A 507 -22.74 -7.06 1.06
N GLN A 508 -22.44 -7.32 2.32
CA GLN A 508 -21.59 -8.45 2.70
C GLN A 508 -22.33 -9.78 2.54
N PHE A 509 -21.73 -10.73 1.80
CA PHE A 509 -22.29 -12.06 1.63
C PHE A 509 -22.36 -12.81 2.96
N ARG A 510 -23.55 -13.29 3.35
CA ARG A 510 -23.76 -14.09 4.55
C ARG A 510 -24.71 -15.26 4.24
N LEU A 511 -24.33 -16.44 4.71
CA LEU A 511 -25.18 -17.63 4.73
C LEU A 511 -25.28 -18.12 6.16
N SER A 512 -26.48 -18.23 6.71
CA SER A 512 -26.76 -18.81 8.03
C SER A 512 -27.79 -19.93 7.92
N ASN A 513 -27.86 -20.76 8.96
CA ASN A 513 -28.96 -21.71 9.09
C ASN A 513 -30.17 -21.07 9.79
N LEU A 514 -31.30 -21.80 9.80
CA LEU A 514 -32.54 -21.35 10.45
C LEU A 514 -32.41 -21.21 11.98
N ASP A 515 -31.34 -21.77 12.58
CA ASP A 515 -31.03 -21.66 14.01
C ASP A 515 -30.13 -20.44 14.32
N GLY A 516 -29.80 -19.61 13.33
CA GLY A 516 -28.99 -18.39 13.49
C GLY A 516 -27.47 -18.60 13.44
N LYS A 517 -27.00 -19.83 13.23
CA LYS A 517 -25.56 -20.14 13.08
C LYS A 517 -25.07 -19.73 11.69
N GLU A 518 -24.02 -18.92 11.65
CA GLU A 518 -23.37 -18.53 10.40
C GLU A 518 -22.54 -19.67 9.80
N LEU A 519 -22.76 -19.94 8.50
CA LEU A 519 -22.11 -20.99 7.70
C LEU A 519 -21.23 -20.41 6.58
N THR A 520 -21.15 -19.09 6.45
CA THR A 520 -20.38 -18.38 5.40
C THR A 520 -18.95 -18.92 5.28
N HIS A 521 -18.26 -19.10 6.40
CA HIS A 521 -16.87 -19.57 6.46
C HIS A 521 -16.65 -21.03 5.99
N ALA A 522 -17.71 -21.85 5.97
CA ALA A 522 -17.60 -23.25 5.53
C ALA A 522 -17.58 -23.40 3.99
N LEU A 523 -17.91 -22.33 3.26
CA LEU A 523 -17.84 -22.28 1.80
C LEU A 523 -16.41 -21.91 1.35
N SER A 524 -15.67 -22.90 0.82
CA SER A 524 -14.42 -22.60 0.10
C SER A 524 -14.71 -21.80 -1.17
N PRO A 525 -13.74 -21.09 -1.77
CA PRO A 525 -13.95 -20.29 -2.99
C PRO A 525 -14.70 -21.03 -4.12
N GLN A 526 -14.27 -22.25 -4.47
CA GLN A 526 -14.94 -23.07 -5.50
C GLN A 526 -16.38 -23.50 -5.12
N ARG A 527 -16.68 -23.64 -3.82
CA ARG A 527 -18.03 -23.98 -3.33
C ARG A 527 -18.93 -22.76 -3.32
N LEU A 528 -18.39 -21.60 -2.95
CA LEU A 528 -19.09 -20.32 -3.03
C LEU A 528 -19.46 -20.02 -4.49
N GLU A 529 -18.53 -20.17 -5.41
CA GLU A 529 -18.79 -19.94 -6.84
C GLU A 529 -19.87 -20.89 -7.38
N LEU A 530 -19.76 -22.21 -7.10
CA LEU A 530 -20.79 -23.18 -7.44
C LEU A 530 -22.16 -22.81 -6.85
N PHE A 531 -22.21 -22.41 -5.58
CA PHE A 531 -23.44 -22.00 -4.92
C PHE A 531 -24.07 -20.77 -5.60
N LEU A 532 -23.28 -19.75 -5.92
CA LEU A 532 -23.75 -18.53 -6.56
C LEU A 532 -24.23 -18.80 -8.00
N VAL A 533 -23.52 -19.61 -8.79
CA VAL A 533 -23.98 -20.01 -10.14
C VAL A 533 -25.36 -20.66 -10.05
N LEU A 534 -25.56 -21.58 -9.09
CA LEU A 534 -26.87 -22.20 -8.87
C LEU A 534 -27.93 -21.21 -8.40
N LEU A 535 -27.58 -20.29 -7.51
CA LEU A 535 -28.47 -19.27 -6.96
C LEU A 535 -28.99 -18.33 -8.06
N PHE A 536 -28.10 -17.72 -8.85
CA PHE A 536 -28.48 -16.77 -9.90
C PHE A 536 -29.27 -17.43 -11.02
N HIS A 537 -28.87 -18.64 -11.47
CA HIS A 537 -29.65 -19.36 -12.48
C HIS A 537 -30.97 -19.95 -11.97
N THR A 538 -31.23 -19.90 -10.66
CA THR A 538 -32.55 -20.19 -10.10
C THR A 538 -33.54 -19.05 -10.34
N LEU A 539 -33.07 -17.79 -10.45
CA LEU A 539 -33.92 -16.62 -10.73
C LEU A 539 -34.66 -16.75 -12.08
N ASP A 540 -33.97 -17.27 -13.09
CA ASP A 540 -34.53 -17.48 -14.44
C ASP A 540 -35.59 -18.60 -14.50
N LYS A 541 -35.86 -19.29 -13.37
CA LYS A 541 -36.73 -20.47 -13.22
C LYS A 541 -36.36 -21.68 -14.08
N LYS A 542 -35.45 -21.52 -15.04
CA LYS A 542 -34.96 -22.54 -15.97
C LYS A 542 -33.87 -23.40 -15.35
N GLY A 543 -33.04 -22.86 -14.44
CA GLY A 543 -31.86 -23.55 -13.91
C GLY A 543 -30.74 -23.68 -14.94
N ILE A 544 -29.59 -24.23 -14.53
CA ILE A 544 -28.39 -24.37 -15.37
C ILE A 544 -28.19 -25.82 -15.84
N SER A 545 -27.86 -26.03 -17.12
CA SER A 545 -27.54 -27.37 -17.64
C SER A 545 -26.17 -27.85 -17.12
N THR A 546 -25.97 -29.17 -17.05
CA THR A 546 -24.66 -29.73 -16.64
C THR A 546 -23.52 -29.31 -17.58
N ALA A 547 -23.79 -29.17 -18.88
CA ALA A 547 -22.79 -28.70 -19.84
C ALA A 547 -22.37 -27.25 -19.53
N ARG A 548 -23.34 -26.33 -19.41
CA ARG A 548 -23.05 -24.93 -19.12
C ARG A 548 -22.41 -24.73 -17.74
N LEU A 549 -22.84 -25.51 -16.75
CA LEU A 549 -22.23 -25.49 -15.41
C LEU A 549 -20.76 -25.93 -15.46
N ASN A 550 -20.43 -26.95 -16.28
CA ASN A 550 -19.05 -27.39 -16.45
C ASN A 550 -18.21 -26.35 -17.19
N ASP A 551 -18.74 -25.75 -18.26
CA ASP A 551 -18.04 -24.72 -19.03
C ASP A 551 -17.72 -23.50 -18.16
N LEU A 552 -18.59 -23.14 -17.21
CA LEU A 552 -18.38 -21.99 -16.33
C LEU A 552 -17.36 -22.26 -15.20
N LEU A 553 -17.40 -23.45 -14.57
CA LEU A 553 -16.64 -23.71 -13.33
C LEU A 553 -15.38 -24.57 -13.54
N TRP A 554 -15.32 -25.34 -14.63
CA TRP A 554 -14.26 -26.32 -14.91
C TRP A 554 -13.84 -26.26 -16.38
N GLU A 555 -13.69 -25.06 -16.92
CA GLU A 555 -13.14 -24.84 -18.26
C GLU A 555 -11.76 -25.51 -18.40
N GLY A 556 -11.51 -26.18 -19.53
CA GLY A 556 -10.25 -26.89 -19.78
C GLY A 556 -10.09 -28.24 -19.06
N TYR A 557 -11.05 -28.69 -18.24
CA TYR A 557 -11.02 -30.02 -17.65
C TYR A 557 -11.49 -31.08 -18.64
N SER A 558 -10.92 -32.28 -18.59
CA SER A 558 -11.49 -33.42 -19.31
C SER A 558 -12.88 -33.76 -18.76
N SER A 559 -13.76 -34.33 -19.61
CA SER A 559 -15.14 -34.69 -19.23
C SER A 559 -15.23 -35.53 -17.96
N GLU A 560 -14.27 -36.45 -17.75
CA GLU A 560 -14.20 -37.28 -16.54
C GLU A 560 -13.76 -36.48 -15.30
N ARG A 561 -12.74 -35.62 -15.43
CA ARG A 561 -12.24 -34.79 -14.34
C ARG A 561 -13.27 -33.75 -13.90
N ALA A 562 -13.95 -33.11 -14.84
CA ALA A 562 -15.04 -32.18 -14.57
C ALA A 562 -16.21 -32.86 -13.85
N LYS A 563 -16.59 -34.07 -14.29
CA LYS A 563 -17.63 -34.88 -13.62
C LYS A 563 -17.25 -35.23 -12.18
N ASN A 564 -16.01 -35.68 -11.94
CA ASN A 564 -15.53 -36.05 -10.61
C ASN A 564 -15.50 -34.82 -9.68
N SER A 565 -14.92 -33.71 -10.16
CA SER A 565 -14.87 -32.44 -9.42
C SER A 565 -16.27 -31.95 -9.05
N ARG A 566 -17.19 -31.89 -10.03
CA ARG A 566 -18.59 -31.50 -9.80
C ARG A 566 -19.28 -32.39 -8.77
N SER A 567 -19.11 -33.71 -8.89
CA SER A 567 -19.73 -34.67 -7.97
C SER A 567 -19.26 -34.41 -6.52
N THR A 568 -17.97 -34.20 -6.32
CA THR A 568 -17.40 -33.92 -5.00
C THR A 568 -17.89 -32.57 -4.45
N GLN A 569 -17.85 -31.50 -5.25
CA GLN A 569 -18.26 -30.17 -4.79
C GLN A 569 -19.76 -30.10 -4.49
N VAL A 570 -20.60 -30.70 -5.33
CA VAL A 570 -22.06 -30.79 -5.08
C VAL A 570 -22.36 -31.60 -3.83
N SER A 571 -21.65 -32.72 -3.60
CA SER A 571 -21.84 -33.54 -2.39
C SER A 571 -21.53 -32.75 -1.12
N LYS A 572 -20.36 -32.08 -1.08
CA LYS A 572 -19.95 -31.25 0.07
C LYS A 572 -20.86 -30.05 0.28
N LEU A 573 -21.34 -29.44 -0.80
CA LEU A 573 -22.30 -28.34 -0.71
C LEU A 573 -23.66 -28.82 -0.18
N ARG A 574 -24.14 -30.00 -0.58
CA ARG A 574 -25.35 -30.60 0.01
C ARG A 574 -25.20 -30.89 1.50
N GLU A 575 -24.05 -31.42 1.91
CA GLU A 575 -23.74 -31.66 3.32
C GLU A 575 -23.81 -30.37 4.15
N LEU A 576 -23.20 -29.29 3.64
CA LEU A 576 -23.27 -27.97 4.28
C LEU A 576 -24.70 -27.45 4.36
N LEU A 577 -25.45 -27.51 3.26
CA LEU A 577 -26.82 -27.00 3.21
C LEU A 577 -27.81 -27.85 4.04
N SER A 578 -27.49 -29.12 4.31
CA SER A 578 -28.29 -29.99 5.18
C SER A 578 -28.31 -29.57 6.65
N GLN A 579 -27.44 -28.64 7.07
CA GLN A 579 -27.40 -28.08 8.42
C GLN A 579 -28.53 -27.09 8.70
N ASN A 580 -29.78 -27.46 8.40
CA ASN A 580 -30.98 -26.67 8.65
C ASN A 580 -31.01 -25.29 7.95
N THR A 581 -30.43 -25.16 6.75
CA THR A 581 -30.48 -23.90 5.98
C THR A 581 -31.82 -23.68 5.27
N GLY A 582 -32.58 -24.76 5.08
CA GLY A 582 -33.79 -24.78 4.25
C GLY A 582 -33.52 -24.60 2.74
N ILE A 583 -32.26 -24.65 2.30
CA ILE A 583 -31.88 -24.60 0.88
C ILE A 583 -31.48 -25.99 0.41
N ASN A 584 -32.06 -26.44 -0.71
CA ASN A 584 -31.79 -27.75 -1.28
C ASN A 584 -31.33 -27.66 -2.75
N ILE A 585 -30.35 -28.47 -3.14
CA ILE A 585 -29.90 -28.56 -4.53
C ILE A 585 -30.71 -29.61 -5.26
N THR A 586 -31.53 -29.18 -6.21
CA THR A 586 -32.35 -30.07 -7.05
C THR A 586 -31.79 -30.16 -8.46
N TYR A 587 -31.87 -31.36 -9.05
CA TYR A 587 -31.54 -31.61 -10.44
C TYR A 587 -32.77 -32.21 -11.13
N THR A 588 -33.53 -31.36 -11.81
CA THR A 588 -34.80 -31.73 -12.46
C THR A 588 -34.77 -31.28 -13.92
N ASN A 589 -35.34 -32.05 -14.84
CA ASN A 589 -35.34 -31.72 -16.28
C ASN A 589 -33.94 -31.43 -16.86
N LYS A 590 -32.94 -32.21 -16.42
CA LYS A 590 -31.52 -32.06 -16.80
C LYS A 590 -30.91 -30.70 -16.43
N ARG A 591 -31.47 -30.00 -15.45
CA ARG A 591 -30.99 -28.69 -14.99
C ARG A 591 -30.88 -28.61 -13.48
N TRP A 592 -29.82 -27.95 -13.02
CA TRP A 592 -29.51 -27.71 -11.62
C TRP A 592 -30.15 -26.40 -11.16
N ARG A 593 -30.71 -26.41 -9.95
CA ARG A 593 -31.28 -25.23 -9.29
C ARG A 593 -31.24 -25.38 -7.77
N LEU A 594 -31.36 -24.26 -7.07
CA LEU A 594 -31.67 -24.23 -5.65
C LEU A 594 -33.18 -24.27 -5.45
N ALA A 595 -33.63 -24.96 -4.42
CA ALA A 595 -34.99 -24.94 -3.92
C ALA A 595 -34.94 -24.39 -2.50
N LEU A 596 -35.51 -23.21 -2.30
CA LEU A 596 -35.58 -22.56 -0.99
C LEU A 596 -36.88 -22.98 -0.29
N GLY A 597 -36.80 -23.34 0.98
CA GLY A 597 -37.93 -23.69 1.83
C GLY A 597 -38.81 -22.49 2.14
N ALA A 598 -40.05 -22.74 2.56
CA ALA A 598 -41.04 -21.68 2.81
C ALA A 598 -40.62 -20.64 3.88
N HIS A 599 -39.72 -21.03 4.78
CA HIS A 599 -39.21 -20.18 5.85
C HIS A 599 -37.81 -19.60 5.57
N THR A 600 -37.18 -19.99 4.47
CA THR A 600 -35.85 -19.49 4.09
C THR A 600 -36.00 -18.15 3.39
N ARG A 601 -35.50 -17.08 4.03
CA ARG A 601 -35.50 -15.73 3.47
C ARG A 601 -34.17 -15.43 2.79
N CYS A 602 -34.26 -15.01 1.53
CA CYS A 602 -33.14 -14.55 0.72
C CYS A 602 -33.45 -13.19 0.12
N ASP A 603 -32.59 -12.22 0.42
CA ASP A 603 -32.72 -10.84 -0.05
C ASP A 603 -32.76 -10.73 -1.59
N LEU A 604 -32.00 -11.55 -2.33
CA LEU A 604 -32.02 -11.60 -3.80
C LEU A 604 -33.42 -11.88 -4.37
N PHE A 605 -34.08 -12.92 -3.86
CA PHE A 605 -35.41 -13.30 -4.32
C PHE A 605 -36.47 -12.30 -3.87
N MET A 606 -36.32 -11.72 -2.66
CA MET A 606 -37.21 -10.68 -2.17
C MET A 606 -37.11 -9.43 -3.04
N VAL A 607 -35.90 -8.92 -3.29
CA VAL A 607 -35.65 -7.74 -4.13
C VAL A 607 -36.17 -7.99 -5.54
N THR A 608 -35.79 -9.09 -6.20
CA THR A 608 -36.25 -9.37 -7.58
C THR A 608 -37.78 -9.55 -7.68
N ALA A 609 -38.44 -10.11 -6.66
CA ALA A 609 -39.89 -10.18 -6.62
C ALA A 609 -40.56 -8.80 -6.48
N LEU A 610 -40.00 -7.90 -5.65
CA LEU A 610 -40.49 -6.53 -5.49
C LEU A 610 -40.27 -5.70 -6.77
N LEU A 611 -39.11 -5.84 -7.41
CA LEU A 611 -38.81 -5.20 -8.69
C LEU A 611 -39.78 -5.68 -9.79
N ALA A 612 -40.09 -6.98 -9.84
CA ALA A 612 -41.04 -7.54 -10.80
C ALA A 612 -42.48 -7.06 -10.60
N LYS A 613 -42.91 -6.80 -9.36
CA LYS A 613 -44.21 -6.19 -9.05
C LYS A 613 -44.29 -4.73 -9.52
N ASN A 614 -43.16 -4.02 -9.51
CA ASN A 614 -43.02 -2.62 -9.92
C ASN A 614 -44.08 -1.67 -9.29
N ASN A 615 -44.32 -1.81 -7.97
CA ASN A 615 -45.25 -0.95 -7.23
C ASN A 615 -44.55 -0.17 -6.09
N PRO A 616 -43.78 0.89 -6.42
CA PRO A 616 -43.03 1.64 -5.42
C PRO A 616 -43.86 2.19 -4.26
N ARG A 617 -45.13 2.57 -4.49
CA ARG A 617 -45.98 3.21 -3.46
C ARG A 617 -46.24 2.36 -2.22
N GLN A 618 -46.17 1.05 -2.35
CA GLN A 618 -46.46 0.11 -1.26
C GLN A 618 -45.23 -0.66 -0.80
N ASP A 619 -44.33 -0.97 -1.75
CA ASP A 619 -43.25 -1.93 -1.53
C ASP A 619 -41.89 -1.26 -1.20
N LEU A 620 -41.76 0.06 -1.39
CA LEU A 620 -40.49 0.78 -1.19
C LEU A 620 -39.95 0.68 0.24
N SER A 621 -40.81 0.74 1.25
CA SER A 621 -40.43 0.60 2.66
C SER A 621 -39.84 -0.77 2.99
N THR A 622 -40.17 -1.79 2.21
CA THR A 622 -39.62 -3.15 2.33
C THR A 622 -38.35 -3.31 1.47
N LEU A 623 -38.31 -2.68 0.30
CA LEU A 623 -37.17 -2.74 -0.61
C LEU A 623 -35.94 -2.01 -0.06
N LEU A 624 -36.11 -0.76 0.41
CA LEU A 624 -35.01 0.14 0.79
C LEU A 624 -34.06 -0.48 1.83
N PRO A 625 -34.53 -1.07 2.95
CA PRO A 625 -33.68 -1.80 3.89
C PRO A 625 -32.74 -2.84 3.26
N LEU A 626 -33.26 -3.63 2.31
CA LEU A 626 -32.53 -4.73 1.70
C LEU A 626 -31.37 -4.21 0.84
N VAL A 627 -31.65 -3.22 -0.01
CA VAL A 627 -30.66 -2.66 -0.95
C VAL A 627 -29.73 -1.63 -0.30
N ASN A 628 -30.13 -1.01 0.82
CA ASN A 628 -29.29 -0.06 1.55
C ASN A 628 -28.08 -0.73 2.23
N SER A 629 -28.15 -2.05 2.43
CA SER A 629 -27.05 -2.88 2.93
C SER A 629 -25.80 -2.84 2.02
N GLY A 630 -25.96 -2.47 0.75
CA GLY A 630 -24.87 -2.27 -0.20
C GLY A 630 -25.16 -2.86 -1.59
N PRO A 631 -24.27 -2.64 -2.57
CA PRO A 631 -24.42 -3.23 -3.90
C PRO A 631 -24.36 -4.76 -3.82
N LEU A 632 -24.85 -5.41 -4.88
CA LEU A 632 -24.86 -6.88 -4.99
C LEU A 632 -23.43 -7.44 -5.04
N LEU A 633 -23.04 -8.22 -4.02
CA LEU A 633 -21.76 -8.94 -3.92
C LEU A 633 -20.53 -8.07 -4.29
N PRO A 634 -20.24 -6.95 -3.60
CA PRO A 634 -19.22 -5.98 -4.01
C PRO A 634 -17.82 -6.56 -4.07
N ASN A 635 -17.50 -7.49 -3.16
CA ASN A 635 -16.15 -8.03 -2.98
C ASN A 635 -15.86 -9.26 -3.87
N LEU A 636 -16.80 -9.68 -4.72
CA LEU A 636 -16.65 -10.86 -5.59
C LEU A 636 -16.52 -10.45 -7.06
N GLN A 637 -15.44 -10.87 -7.71
CA GLN A 637 -15.13 -10.59 -9.12
C GLN A 637 -15.12 -11.89 -9.92
N PHE A 638 -16.29 -12.26 -10.47
CA PHE A 638 -16.45 -13.39 -11.39
C PHE A 638 -17.02 -12.87 -12.71
N GLU A 639 -16.37 -13.15 -13.84
CA GLU A 639 -16.76 -12.61 -15.15
C GLU A 639 -18.22 -12.96 -15.52
N TRP A 640 -18.67 -14.18 -15.23
CA TRP A 640 -20.04 -14.61 -15.51
C TRP A 640 -21.10 -13.89 -14.64
N LEU A 641 -20.70 -13.32 -13.50
CA LEU A 641 -21.58 -12.68 -12.53
C LEU A 641 -21.90 -11.23 -12.91
N ASP A 642 -21.01 -10.57 -13.68
CA ASP A 642 -21.13 -9.15 -14.01
C ASP A 642 -22.40 -8.84 -14.80
N ALA A 643 -22.81 -9.73 -15.71
CA ALA A 643 -24.06 -9.58 -16.45
C ALA A 643 -25.30 -9.59 -15.53
N PHE A 644 -25.32 -10.45 -14.50
CA PHE A 644 -26.40 -10.49 -13.51
C PHE A 644 -26.40 -9.26 -12.61
N LYS A 645 -25.22 -8.85 -12.14
CA LYS A 645 -25.06 -7.62 -11.34
C LYS A 645 -25.59 -6.41 -12.09
N SER A 646 -25.11 -6.20 -13.32
CA SER A 646 -25.53 -5.09 -14.17
C SER A 646 -27.04 -5.08 -14.40
N SER A 647 -27.64 -6.22 -14.75
CA SER A 647 -29.09 -6.31 -14.96
C SER A 647 -29.90 -5.96 -13.71
N ILE A 648 -29.55 -6.53 -12.55
CA ILE A 648 -30.28 -6.30 -11.30
C ILE A 648 -30.08 -4.86 -10.81
N HIS A 649 -28.85 -4.33 -10.88
CA HIS A 649 -28.54 -2.94 -10.54
C HIS A 649 -29.33 -1.96 -11.40
N HIS A 650 -29.39 -2.19 -12.71
CA HIS A 650 -30.20 -1.40 -13.63
C HIS A 650 -31.68 -1.40 -13.23
N ASP A 651 -32.23 -2.57 -12.90
CA ASP A 651 -33.63 -2.69 -12.45
C ASP A 651 -33.89 -1.95 -11.13
N ILE A 652 -32.95 -2.00 -10.18
CA ILE A 652 -33.04 -1.26 -8.91
C ILE A 652 -33.01 0.25 -9.18
N ILE A 653 -32.05 0.74 -9.96
CA ILE A 653 -31.94 2.17 -10.29
C ILE A 653 -33.24 2.65 -10.95
N ARG A 654 -33.77 1.89 -11.91
CA ARG A 654 -35.03 2.21 -12.58
C ARG A 654 -36.20 2.26 -11.59
N TYR A 655 -36.32 1.29 -10.70
CA TYR A 655 -37.38 1.24 -9.69
C TYR A 655 -37.28 2.42 -8.71
N LEU A 656 -36.09 2.73 -8.20
CA LEU A 656 -35.87 3.85 -7.29
C LEU A 656 -36.08 5.19 -7.98
N THR A 657 -35.70 5.31 -9.25
CA THR A 657 -35.97 6.53 -10.04
C THR A 657 -37.47 6.77 -10.19
N ASN A 658 -38.24 5.72 -10.48
CA ASN A 658 -39.70 5.79 -10.47
C ASN A 658 -40.22 6.18 -9.07
N ALA A 659 -39.73 5.56 -8.01
CA ALA A 659 -40.08 5.89 -6.63
C ALA A 659 -39.83 7.38 -6.31
N MET A 660 -38.69 7.93 -6.73
CA MET A 660 -38.33 9.34 -6.49
C MET A 660 -39.28 10.35 -7.13
N SER A 661 -40.06 9.92 -8.13
CA SER A 661 -41.12 10.74 -8.77
C SER A 661 -42.48 10.63 -8.08
N LEU A 662 -42.68 9.63 -7.21
CA LEU A 662 -43.97 9.31 -6.59
C LEU A 662 -44.05 9.73 -5.11
N TYR A 663 -42.91 9.99 -4.47
CA TYR A 663 -42.80 10.37 -3.07
C TYR A 663 -42.37 11.82 -2.93
N GLU A 664 -42.91 12.50 -1.91
CA GLU A 664 -42.54 13.88 -1.54
C GLU A 664 -41.72 13.93 -0.23
N ASP A 665 -41.64 12.82 0.50
CA ASP A 665 -40.89 12.74 1.76
C ASP A 665 -39.39 12.81 1.49
N ALA A 666 -38.76 13.92 1.88
CA ALA A 666 -37.34 14.17 1.67
C ALA A 666 -36.43 13.08 2.26
N ALA A 667 -36.79 12.49 3.41
CA ALA A 667 -35.98 11.44 4.02
C ALA A 667 -35.94 10.16 3.17
N VAL A 668 -37.09 9.78 2.60
CA VAL A 668 -37.21 8.64 1.69
C VAL A 668 -36.47 8.91 0.37
N LEU A 669 -36.57 10.15 -0.13
CA LEU A 669 -35.89 10.56 -1.37
C LEU A 669 -34.37 10.56 -1.23
N HIS A 670 -33.83 11.02 -0.10
CA HIS A 670 -32.39 10.93 0.20
C HIS A 670 -31.92 9.47 0.26
N GLN A 671 -32.67 8.59 0.94
CA GLN A 671 -32.35 7.15 0.99
C GLN A 671 -32.33 6.51 -0.40
N CYS A 672 -33.27 6.88 -1.28
CA CYS A 672 -33.28 6.41 -2.66
C CYS A 672 -32.01 6.88 -3.41
N CYS A 673 -31.65 8.15 -3.26
CA CYS A 673 -30.45 8.71 -3.90
C CYS A 673 -29.18 8.01 -3.40
N ASP A 674 -29.07 7.77 -2.09
CA ASP A 674 -27.91 7.11 -1.47
C ASP A 674 -27.71 5.69 -1.97
N VAL A 675 -28.80 4.92 -2.12
CA VAL A 675 -28.73 3.57 -2.68
C VAL A 675 -28.28 3.62 -4.14
N VAL A 676 -28.82 4.53 -4.95
CA VAL A 676 -28.40 4.66 -6.35
C VAL A 676 -26.92 5.03 -6.43
N PHE A 677 -26.42 5.97 -5.61
CA PHE A 677 -24.99 6.31 -5.60
C PHE A 677 -24.07 5.19 -5.12
N LYS A 678 -24.53 4.31 -4.22
CA LYS A 678 -23.78 3.11 -3.83
C LYS A 678 -23.63 2.11 -4.99
N ILE A 679 -24.58 2.08 -5.91
CA ILE A 679 -24.61 1.16 -7.06
C ILE A 679 -23.91 1.78 -8.27
N ASP A 680 -24.25 3.02 -8.59
CA ASP A 680 -23.75 3.81 -9.71
C ASP A 680 -23.30 5.20 -9.19
N PRO A 681 -22.04 5.32 -8.74
CA PRO A 681 -21.51 6.56 -8.18
C PRO A 681 -21.52 7.74 -9.16
N LEU A 682 -21.58 7.47 -10.47
CA LEU A 682 -21.52 8.47 -11.54
C LEU A 682 -22.89 8.73 -12.17
N ASN A 683 -23.97 8.44 -11.45
CA ASN A 683 -25.33 8.66 -11.92
C ASN A 683 -25.74 10.15 -11.90
N GLU A 684 -25.56 10.85 -13.03
CA GLU A 684 -25.89 12.28 -13.16
C GLU A 684 -27.38 12.63 -12.87
N PRO A 685 -28.40 11.84 -13.29
CA PRO A 685 -29.79 12.15 -12.95
C PRO A 685 -30.04 12.17 -11.43
N THR A 686 -29.43 11.22 -10.71
CA THR A 686 -29.54 11.15 -9.25
C THR A 686 -28.79 12.30 -8.58
N LEU A 687 -27.64 12.72 -9.12
CA LEU A 687 -26.96 13.95 -8.69
C LEU A 687 -27.89 15.14 -8.78
N LYS A 688 -28.52 15.38 -9.93
CA LYS A 688 -29.45 16.50 -10.11
C LYS A 688 -30.57 16.48 -9.07
N ARG A 689 -31.18 15.31 -8.81
CA ARG A 689 -32.25 15.17 -7.82
C ARG A 689 -31.76 15.41 -6.40
N LYS A 690 -30.60 14.85 -6.00
CA LYS A 690 -30.04 15.02 -4.65
C LYS A 690 -29.63 16.46 -4.38
N LEU A 691 -29.08 17.15 -5.37
CA LEU A 691 -28.78 18.59 -5.27
C LEU A 691 -30.07 19.40 -5.09
N ALA A 692 -31.11 19.11 -5.85
CA ALA A 692 -32.41 19.77 -5.70
C ALA A 692 -32.99 19.58 -4.29
N LEU A 693 -32.93 18.37 -3.73
CA LEU A 693 -33.39 18.08 -2.37
C LEU A 693 -32.64 18.91 -1.32
N HIS A 694 -31.30 18.94 -1.39
CA HIS A 694 -30.51 19.75 -0.46
C HIS A 694 -30.81 21.26 -0.58
N ILE A 695 -31.10 21.75 -1.79
CA ILE A 695 -31.44 23.16 -2.02
C ILE A 695 -32.84 23.48 -1.51
N GLU A 696 -33.83 22.61 -1.74
CA GLU A 696 -35.19 22.73 -1.22
C GLU A 696 -35.22 22.73 0.33
N GLU A 697 -34.29 22.01 0.96
CA GLU A 697 -34.07 21.99 2.41
C GLU A 697 -33.27 23.20 2.95
N GLY A 698 -32.74 24.06 2.07
CA GLY A 698 -31.87 25.19 2.44
C GLY A 698 -30.42 24.82 2.76
N ASN A 699 -30.03 23.55 2.55
CA ASN A 699 -28.71 22.99 2.81
C ASN A 699 -27.73 23.21 1.64
N HIS A 700 -27.51 24.46 1.23
CA HIS A 700 -26.67 24.80 0.08
C HIS A 700 -25.22 24.29 0.18
N GLY A 701 -24.64 24.26 1.38
CA GLY A 701 -23.30 23.71 1.61
C GLY A 701 -23.21 22.22 1.32
N LEU A 702 -24.24 21.44 1.71
CA LEU A 702 -24.29 20.01 1.47
C LEU A 702 -24.55 19.69 -0.01
N ALA A 703 -25.32 20.54 -0.70
CA ALA A 703 -25.46 20.48 -2.15
C ALA A 703 -24.10 20.68 -2.84
N LYS A 704 -23.34 21.71 -2.45
CA LYS A 704 -22.03 21.98 -3.05
C LYS A 704 -21.03 20.84 -2.78
N SER A 705 -20.96 20.34 -1.56
CA SER A 705 -20.06 19.22 -1.22
C SER A 705 -20.42 17.93 -1.95
N THR A 706 -21.71 17.65 -2.14
CA THR A 706 -22.19 16.48 -2.92
C THR A 706 -21.75 16.58 -4.39
N PHE A 707 -21.86 17.76 -5.00
CA PHE A 707 -21.39 17.99 -6.38
C PHE A 707 -19.87 17.86 -6.50
N ASP A 708 -19.11 18.43 -5.56
CA ASP A 708 -17.65 18.36 -5.59
C ASP A 708 -17.15 16.92 -5.39
N GLN A 709 -17.83 16.13 -4.54
CA GLN A 709 -17.54 14.71 -4.38
C GLN A 709 -17.80 13.94 -5.68
N PHE A 710 -18.91 14.20 -6.36
CA PHE A 710 -19.20 13.60 -7.66
C PHE A 710 -18.12 13.92 -8.70
N CYS A 711 -17.65 15.18 -8.77
CA CYS A 711 -16.57 15.57 -9.67
C CYS A 711 -15.26 14.84 -9.38
N ARG A 712 -14.90 14.69 -8.10
CA ARG A 712 -13.72 13.90 -7.69
C ARG A 712 -13.85 12.44 -8.10
N THR A 713 -15.01 11.84 -7.88
CA THR A 713 -15.28 10.46 -8.30
C THR A 713 -15.21 10.33 -9.82
N TYR A 714 -15.82 11.24 -10.59
CA TYR A 714 -15.76 11.23 -12.06
C TYR A 714 -14.32 11.30 -12.57
N GLN A 715 -13.51 12.21 -12.03
CA GLN A 715 -12.10 12.34 -12.37
C GLN A 715 -11.28 11.10 -12.01
N ALA A 716 -11.60 10.42 -10.90
CA ALA A 716 -10.93 9.17 -10.53
C ALA A 716 -11.23 8.02 -11.50
N TYR A 717 -12.45 7.96 -12.07
CA TYR A 717 -12.84 6.90 -13.00
C TYR A 717 -12.37 7.16 -14.44
N TYR A 718 -12.50 8.39 -14.93
CA TYR A 718 -12.24 8.74 -16.33
C TYR A 718 -10.92 9.47 -16.56
N SER A 719 -10.19 9.85 -15.50
CA SER A 719 -8.95 10.65 -15.57
C SER A 719 -9.11 12.01 -16.26
N GLU A 720 -10.34 12.52 -16.34
CA GLU A 720 -10.68 13.83 -16.91
C GLU A 720 -11.67 14.59 -16.01
N PRO A 721 -11.67 15.94 -16.02
CA PRO A 721 -12.59 16.71 -15.19
C PRO A 721 -14.03 16.60 -15.73
N PHE A 722 -15.01 16.60 -14.82
CA PHE A 722 -16.42 16.65 -15.19
C PHE A 722 -16.74 17.96 -15.93
N SER A 723 -17.39 17.86 -17.08
CA SER A 723 -17.58 18.97 -18.03
C SER A 723 -18.62 20.01 -17.60
N HIS A 724 -19.55 19.65 -16.72
CA HIS A 724 -20.58 20.54 -16.23
C HIS A 724 -20.17 21.22 -14.92
N HIS A 725 -20.67 22.43 -14.71
CA HIS A 725 -20.45 23.20 -13.48
C HIS A 725 -21.65 23.10 -12.54
N TYR A 726 -21.42 23.37 -11.25
CA TYR A 726 -22.47 23.36 -10.22
C TYR A 726 -23.68 24.23 -10.60
N ALA A 727 -23.43 25.37 -11.25
CA ALA A 727 -24.46 26.29 -11.73
C ALA A 727 -25.39 25.69 -12.81
N ASP A 728 -24.96 24.65 -13.52
CA ASP A 728 -25.76 23.99 -14.55
C ASP A 728 -26.86 23.10 -13.92
N PHE A 729 -26.66 22.66 -12.68
CA PHE A 729 -27.60 21.83 -11.93
C PHE A 729 -28.51 22.65 -11.00
N VAL A 730 -28.02 23.79 -10.55
CA VAL A 730 -28.76 24.75 -9.72
C VAL A 730 -29.29 25.85 -10.64
N GLY A 731 -30.45 25.61 -11.25
CA GLY A 731 -31.05 26.59 -12.17
C GLY A 731 -31.07 27.99 -11.58
N LYS A 732 -30.74 29.02 -12.39
CA LYS A 732 -30.62 30.43 -11.99
C LYS A 732 -31.67 30.81 -10.95
N VAL A 733 -31.29 30.80 -9.68
CA VAL A 733 -32.09 31.39 -8.61
C VAL A 733 -32.07 32.88 -8.91
N GLY A 734 -33.23 33.40 -9.35
CA GLY A 734 -33.43 34.81 -9.65
C GLY A 734 -33.08 35.68 -8.44
N HIS A 735 -32.58 36.86 -8.77
CA HIS A 735 -32.30 37.99 -7.87
C HIS A 735 -33.35 38.25 -6.79
#